data_AF-A0A8H4WWW4-F1
#
_entry.id   AF-A0A8H4WWW4-F1
#
_cell.length_a   1.000
_cell.length_b   1.000
_cell.length_c   1.000
_cell.angle_alpha   90.00
_cell.angle_beta   90.00
_cell.angle_gamma   90.00
#
_symmetry.space_group_name_H-M   'P 1'
#
loop_
_entity.id
_entity.type
_entity.pdbx_description
1 polymer ?
#
loop_
_entity_poly.entity_id
_entity_poly.type
_entity_poly.pdbx_seq_one_letter_code
_entity_poly.pdbx_strand_id
1 'polypeptide(L)'
;MAPTYIQVPDKDTNNAALSVPRSPGTGAHLATTTLRVDGMTCGACTSAVEAGFKGVDGVGNISVSLVMERAVIMHNPQVISADKVKEIIEDRGFDAEVLSTDLPSPIARRFTHNEDDDEFITTIIAVEGMTCGACTSAVEGGFKDVPGVKSFSISLLSERAVIEHDPDLLTAEQIAEIIEDRGFDATIVDSGKVVTHKSGKDAENAGNIAITTVAIEGMTCGACTSAVEGGFAGVEGVLKFNISLLAERAVITHDVTKLSPEQIAEIIDDRGFDAEVISSQPTNDHQSGSSSTAQFKVYGVPDAAAAEALEAELTAMHGVDSVSVSLASSRLTVTHQPGVIGLRAIVEAVEARGYNAIVADTQDNNAQLESLAKTREINEWRTAFRTALAFAIPVFILNMILPMCAPALDLGRLELIPGLFLGDIICLVLTIPVQFGIGKRFYISAWKSIKHRSPTMDVLVILGTSCAFFFSILTMSVSLLLPPHTRPSTIFDTSTMLITFITLSRYLENSAKGQTSKALSRLMSLAPSMATIYVDPIAAEKAAEAWGKDPTTPKTPGLGGSAHEERSVPTELLQLGDVVILRPGDKVPADGVLVRGETFVDESMVTGEAMPVQKRAGDNVIGGSVNGDGRVDFRVTRAGRDTQLSQIVKLVQDAQTNRAPIQRLADTIAGYFIPAILILGLGTFLCWMVLSHVLTNPPKIFLQDSSGGKIMVCVKLCISVIVFACPCALGLATPTAVMVGTGVGAENGILIKGGAALERTTKVTQIVLDKTGTITYGKMSVVESVLESEWHDNEWRRRLWWAIVGLAEMGSEHPVGKAILAGARQELDIEADGVLEGSVGDFKVTVGKGINALVEPASAVDRNRYRALVGNVAYLQENGIEVPEDVIEASEQLDSSAAKASNKGPATGTTHIFVAIDGKYSGHLSLADSIKEGAAAAISALHKLGVKTAIVTGDQRSTALSVAAAVGIPPENVYAGMSPDRKQEIIKQIQEQGEVVAMVGDGINDSPALATADIGIAMASGTDVAMEAADIVLMRPTDLMVIPAALDLTRYIFRRIKLNLAWACMYNLIGLPIAMGFFLPIGFHMHPMMAGFAMACSSVSVVVSSLFLKFWKRPRWMDETAAEQRGGLRWRRGSGIVGWVRETLGRRRAKKEEGYVPLENIETEA
;
A
#
# COMPACT_ATOMS: atom_id res chain seq x y z
N MET A 1 -73.12 2.41 39.39
CA MET A 1 -73.70 3.73 39.72
C MET A 1 -72.82 4.80 39.09
N ALA A 2 -73.39 5.97 38.78
CA ALA A 2 -72.79 7.15 38.13
C ALA A 2 -73.64 8.39 38.54
N PRO A 3 -73.34 9.66 38.15
CA PRO A 3 -72.19 10.24 37.43
C PRO A 3 -71.13 10.81 38.42
N THR A 4 -70.53 12.02 38.44
CA THR A 4 -70.65 13.37 37.80
C THR A 4 -69.41 14.21 38.26
N TYR A 5 -68.91 15.31 37.68
CA TYR A 5 -68.76 15.89 36.31
C TYR A 5 -67.92 17.22 36.46
N ILE A 6 -67.78 18.04 35.41
CA ILE A 6 -67.25 19.44 35.38
C ILE A 6 -65.71 19.57 35.44
N GLN A 7 -65.00 20.40 34.65
CA GLN A 7 -65.15 20.83 33.24
C GLN A 7 -63.80 21.44 32.74
N VAL A 8 -63.79 22.18 31.62
CA VAL A 8 -62.60 22.80 30.95
C VAL A 8 -62.98 24.19 30.40
N PRO A 9 -62.02 25.12 30.18
CA PRO A 9 -61.54 25.49 28.82
C PRO A 9 -60.03 25.91 28.79
N ASP A 10 -59.34 26.29 27.69
CA ASP A 10 -59.69 26.37 26.25
C ASP A 10 -58.56 25.87 25.28
N LYS A 11 -57.62 26.73 24.82
CA LYS A 11 -56.86 26.55 23.56
C LYS A 11 -55.48 27.24 23.40
N ASP A 12 -54.66 26.63 22.52
CA ASP A 12 -53.73 27.14 21.45
C ASP A 12 -52.77 28.34 21.73
N THR A 13 -51.52 28.46 21.22
CA THR A 13 -50.82 27.96 20.00
C THR A 13 -49.28 27.78 20.19
N ASN A 14 -48.61 27.23 19.16
CA ASN A 14 -47.17 27.31 18.79
C ASN A 14 -46.14 26.28 19.33
N ASN A 15 -45.79 25.33 18.43
CA ASN A 15 -44.55 24.55 18.23
C ASN A 15 -43.30 25.07 19.00
N ALA A 16 -42.43 24.23 19.59
CA ALA A 16 -41.70 23.13 18.94
C ALA A 16 -40.93 22.22 19.93
N ALA A 17 -40.14 21.28 19.39
CA ALA A 17 -39.06 20.48 20.03
C ALA A 17 -39.42 19.29 20.96
N LEU A 18 -39.19 18.09 20.41
CA LEU A 18 -38.48 16.94 21.00
C LEU A 18 -38.80 16.50 22.45
N SER A 19 -39.57 15.42 22.57
CA SER A 19 -39.55 14.54 23.74
C SER A 19 -38.48 13.44 23.60
N VAL A 20 -37.71 13.21 24.66
CA VAL A 20 -36.65 12.20 24.72
C VAL A 20 -37.21 10.85 25.21
N PRO A 21 -37.05 9.74 24.47
CA PRO A 21 -37.25 8.40 25.01
C PRO A 21 -36.03 7.94 25.84
N ARG A 22 -36.27 7.10 26.85
CA ARG A 22 -35.26 6.67 27.84
C ARG A 22 -34.11 5.87 27.21
N SER A 23 -32.90 6.09 27.72
CA SER A 23 -31.76 5.20 27.51
C SER A 23 -31.87 3.92 28.37
N PRO A 24 -31.47 2.74 27.85
CA PRO A 24 -31.17 1.55 28.66
C PRO A 24 -29.70 1.57 29.08
N GLY A 25 -29.42 1.39 30.38
CA GLY A 25 -28.05 1.35 30.91
C GLY A 25 -27.72 0.01 31.57
N THR A 26 -26.80 -0.74 30.97
CA THR A 26 -25.98 -1.81 31.59
C THR A 26 -24.96 -2.28 30.55
N GLY A 27 -23.68 -2.39 30.93
CA GLY A 27 -22.64 -2.89 30.02
C GLY A 27 -22.93 -4.33 29.57
N ALA A 28 -23.05 -4.53 28.26
CA ALA A 28 -23.35 -5.83 27.68
C ALA A 28 -22.04 -6.61 27.42
N HIS A 29 -21.83 -7.73 28.12
CA HIS A 29 -20.73 -8.64 27.78
C HIS A 29 -20.93 -9.20 26.36
N LEU A 30 -20.03 -8.85 25.44
CA LEU A 30 -20.04 -9.32 24.07
C LEU A 30 -19.25 -10.64 23.95
N ALA A 31 -19.93 -11.68 23.49
CA ALA A 31 -19.32 -12.93 23.03
C ALA A 31 -18.91 -12.80 21.56
N THR A 32 -17.84 -13.49 21.16
CA THR A 32 -17.32 -13.45 19.79
C THR A 32 -17.69 -14.73 19.06
N THR A 33 -18.63 -14.66 18.11
CA THR A 33 -18.98 -15.80 17.24
C THR A 33 -18.21 -15.71 15.93
N THR A 34 -17.48 -16.78 15.60
CA THR A 34 -16.86 -16.98 14.29
C THR A 34 -17.71 -17.97 13.49
N LEU A 35 -18.16 -17.55 12.31
CA LEU A 35 -18.89 -18.39 11.35
C LEU A 35 -18.08 -18.57 10.06
N ARG A 36 -18.15 -19.77 9.45
CA ARG A 36 -17.91 -19.92 8.01
C ARG A 36 -19.14 -19.42 7.27
N VAL A 37 -18.93 -18.67 6.20
CA VAL A 37 -19.99 -18.03 5.42
C VAL A 37 -19.78 -18.37 3.95
N ASP A 38 -20.36 -19.51 3.56
CA ASP A 38 -20.12 -20.12 2.27
C ASP A 38 -20.77 -19.31 1.14
N GLY A 39 -20.01 -19.14 0.06
CA GLY A 39 -20.52 -18.58 -1.19
C GLY A 39 -20.27 -17.08 -1.40
N MET A 40 -19.63 -16.35 -0.48
CA MET A 40 -19.16 -14.98 -0.74
C MET A 40 -18.19 -14.95 -1.94
N THR A 41 -18.31 -13.97 -2.84
CA THR A 41 -17.44 -13.88 -4.05
C THR A 41 -16.91 -12.48 -4.40
N CYS A 42 -17.32 -11.44 -3.69
CA CYS A 42 -16.82 -10.08 -3.88
C CYS A 42 -17.08 -9.20 -2.65
N GLY A 43 -16.50 -8.00 -2.58
CA GLY A 43 -16.75 -7.06 -1.47
C GLY A 43 -18.21 -6.57 -1.35
N ALA A 44 -19.04 -6.72 -2.38
CA ALA A 44 -20.48 -6.50 -2.24
C ALA A 44 -21.16 -7.61 -1.42
N CYS A 45 -20.56 -8.81 -1.33
CA CYS A 45 -21.01 -9.87 -0.45
C CYS A 45 -20.71 -9.52 1.02
N THR A 46 -19.47 -9.12 1.32
CA THR A 46 -19.07 -8.77 2.69
C THR A 46 -19.90 -7.59 3.20
N SER A 47 -20.07 -6.54 2.41
CA SER A 47 -20.94 -5.42 2.80
C SER A 47 -22.43 -5.73 2.83
N ALA A 48 -22.91 -6.80 2.19
CA ALA A 48 -24.28 -7.29 2.37
C ALA A 48 -24.46 -8.06 3.70
N VAL A 49 -23.41 -8.71 4.20
CA VAL A 49 -23.33 -9.35 5.53
C VAL A 49 -23.11 -8.31 6.64
N GLU A 50 -22.24 -7.32 6.44
CA GLU A 50 -22.04 -6.19 7.37
C GLU A 50 -23.33 -5.36 7.52
N ALA A 51 -24.00 -5.06 6.40
CA ALA A 51 -25.35 -4.48 6.39
C ALA A 51 -26.44 -5.47 6.86
N GLY A 52 -26.07 -6.73 7.16
CA GLY A 52 -26.89 -7.71 7.88
C GLY A 52 -27.27 -7.22 9.26
N PHE A 53 -26.25 -6.77 10.01
CA PHE A 53 -26.32 -6.46 11.44
C PHE A 53 -26.45 -4.97 11.76
N LYS A 54 -26.35 -4.09 10.76
CA LYS A 54 -26.44 -2.64 10.96
C LYS A 54 -27.82 -2.21 11.43
N GLY A 55 -27.93 -1.91 12.74
CA GLY A 55 -29.20 -1.57 13.40
C GLY A 55 -29.91 -2.78 14.04
N VAL A 56 -29.19 -3.87 14.31
CA VAL A 56 -29.67 -5.01 15.11
C VAL A 56 -29.21 -4.81 16.55
N ASP A 57 -30.16 -4.74 17.49
CA ASP A 57 -29.86 -4.57 18.91
C ASP A 57 -29.01 -5.72 19.45
N GLY A 58 -28.03 -5.39 20.30
CA GLY A 58 -27.12 -6.36 20.91
C GLY A 58 -25.93 -6.81 20.05
N VAL A 59 -25.75 -6.30 18.83
CA VAL A 59 -24.54 -6.55 18.02
C VAL A 59 -23.55 -5.40 18.15
N GLY A 60 -22.28 -5.75 18.37
CA GLY A 60 -21.14 -4.83 18.41
C GLY A 60 -20.37 -4.82 17.10
N ASN A 61 -19.06 -5.07 17.16
CA ASN A 61 -18.19 -5.12 15.98
C ASN A 61 -18.46 -6.35 15.09
N ILE A 62 -18.44 -6.12 13.77
CA ILE A 62 -18.56 -7.14 12.72
C ILE A 62 -17.34 -7.03 11.81
N SER A 63 -16.71 -8.16 11.49
CA SER A 63 -15.62 -8.25 10.50
C SER A 63 -15.86 -9.43 9.56
N VAL A 64 -15.83 -9.21 8.25
CA VAL A 64 -16.17 -10.25 7.25
C VAL A 64 -15.03 -10.41 6.25
N SER A 65 -14.32 -11.53 6.35
CA SER A 65 -13.19 -11.86 5.48
C SER A 65 -13.66 -12.66 4.26
N LEU A 66 -13.69 -11.99 3.11
CA LEU A 66 -13.94 -12.64 1.81
C LEU A 66 -12.90 -13.73 1.50
N VAL A 67 -11.64 -13.53 1.89
CA VAL A 67 -10.50 -14.41 1.54
C VAL A 67 -10.50 -15.69 2.38
N MET A 68 -11.05 -15.63 3.60
CA MET A 68 -11.14 -16.80 4.51
C MET A 68 -12.54 -17.44 4.53
N GLU A 69 -13.49 -16.92 3.74
CA GLU A 69 -14.91 -17.30 3.77
C GLU A 69 -15.49 -17.31 5.20
N ARG A 70 -15.16 -16.29 6.01
CA ARG A 70 -15.52 -16.19 7.42
C ARG A 70 -16.12 -14.84 7.80
N ALA A 71 -17.04 -14.85 8.77
CA ALA A 71 -17.49 -13.67 9.49
C ALA A 71 -17.24 -13.83 10.99
N VAL A 72 -16.71 -12.79 11.63
CA VAL A 72 -16.51 -12.69 13.08
C VAL A 72 -17.42 -11.59 13.59
N ILE A 73 -18.35 -11.93 14.49
CA ILE A 73 -19.34 -11.02 15.04
C ILE A 73 -19.25 -11.02 16.56
N MET A 74 -18.99 -9.84 17.13
CA MET A 74 -19.15 -9.59 18.56
C MET A 74 -20.62 -9.27 18.84
N HIS A 75 -21.24 -10.01 19.75
CA HIS A 75 -22.67 -9.93 20.05
C HIS A 75 -22.96 -10.23 21.52
N ASN A 76 -23.99 -9.63 22.12
CA ASN A 76 -24.44 -10.01 23.45
C ASN A 76 -25.28 -11.30 23.36
N PRO A 77 -24.79 -12.44 23.88
CA PRO A 77 -25.47 -13.73 23.74
C PRO A 77 -26.83 -13.80 24.47
N GLN A 78 -27.13 -12.84 25.36
CA GLN A 78 -28.44 -12.72 26.02
C GLN A 78 -29.45 -11.86 25.25
N VAL A 79 -29.02 -11.09 24.24
CA VAL A 79 -29.92 -10.30 23.37
C VAL A 79 -30.10 -10.98 22.02
N ILE A 80 -29.03 -11.58 21.50
CA ILE A 80 -29.03 -12.30 20.22
C ILE A 80 -28.07 -13.50 20.31
N SER A 81 -28.56 -14.70 19.99
CA SER A 81 -27.75 -15.94 20.05
C SER A 81 -26.91 -16.16 18.79
N ALA A 82 -25.90 -17.03 18.86
CA ALA A 82 -25.09 -17.42 17.71
C ALA A 82 -25.92 -18.00 16.56
N ASP A 83 -26.96 -18.79 16.85
CA ASP A 83 -27.90 -19.29 15.85
C ASP A 83 -28.72 -18.17 15.20
N LYS A 84 -29.10 -17.14 15.97
CA LYS A 84 -29.81 -15.97 15.44
C LYS A 84 -28.88 -15.08 14.59
N VAL A 85 -27.60 -15.03 14.93
CA VAL A 85 -26.55 -14.41 14.09
C VAL A 85 -26.37 -15.18 12.78
N LYS A 86 -26.33 -16.52 12.81
CA LYS A 86 -26.35 -17.39 11.62
C LYS A 86 -27.59 -17.14 10.75
N GLU A 87 -28.78 -17.11 11.36
CA GLU A 87 -30.06 -16.89 10.67
C GLU A 87 -30.08 -15.54 9.92
N ILE A 88 -29.55 -14.46 10.52
CA ILE A 88 -29.41 -13.16 9.86
C ILE A 88 -28.48 -13.23 8.64
N ILE A 89 -27.44 -14.06 8.68
CA ILE A 89 -26.55 -14.28 7.52
C ILE A 89 -27.28 -15.08 6.45
N GLU A 90 -28.03 -16.12 6.82
CA GLU A 90 -28.84 -16.96 5.90
C GLU A 90 -29.98 -16.17 5.23
N ASP A 91 -30.59 -15.21 5.93
CA ASP A 91 -31.55 -14.23 5.38
C ASP A 91 -30.93 -13.25 4.36
N ARG A 92 -29.60 -13.06 4.39
CA ARG A 92 -28.83 -12.35 3.33
C ARG A 92 -28.23 -13.30 2.28
N GLY A 93 -28.18 -14.58 2.60
CA GLY A 93 -28.04 -15.71 1.70
C GLY A 93 -26.67 -15.88 1.01
N PHE A 94 -25.70 -16.57 1.60
CA PHE A 94 -25.42 -16.52 3.03
C PHE A 94 -25.50 -17.85 3.78
N ASP A 95 -25.16 -18.96 3.14
CA ASP A 95 -25.24 -20.28 3.76
C ASP A 95 -24.12 -20.34 4.83
N ALA A 96 -24.46 -20.54 6.11
CA ALA A 96 -23.53 -20.23 7.22
C ALA A 96 -23.43 -21.32 8.29
N GLU A 97 -22.23 -21.52 8.85
CA GLU A 97 -21.92 -22.54 9.86
C GLU A 97 -21.13 -21.91 11.01
N VAL A 98 -21.61 -22.05 12.25
CA VAL A 98 -20.91 -21.56 13.44
C VAL A 98 -19.69 -22.45 13.68
N LEU A 99 -18.49 -21.87 13.68
CA LEU A 99 -17.22 -22.56 13.94
C LEU A 99 -16.81 -22.48 15.41
N SER A 100 -17.01 -21.32 16.04
CA SER A 100 -16.84 -21.11 17.48
C SER A 100 -17.73 -19.97 17.98
N THR A 101 -18.06 -20.01 19.26
CA THR A 101 -18.66 -18.88 19.99
C THR A 101 -17.92 -18.73 21.32
N ASP A 102 -17.03 -17.75 21.37
CA ASP A 102 -16.22 -17.47 22.54
C ASP A 102 -17.08 -16.68 23.55
N LEU A 103 -17.76 -17.43 24.42
CA LEU A 103 -18.53 -16.89 25.54
C LEU A 103 -17.56 -16.34 26.61
N PRO A 104 -17.70 -15.08 27.04
CA PRO A 104 -16.94 -14.58 28.19
C PRO A 104 -17.32 -15.39 29.43
N SER A 105 -16.33 -15.99 30.09
CA SER A 105 -16.54 -16.67 31.36
C SER A 105 -17.18 -15.69 32.36
N PRO A 106 -18.24 -16.06 33.10
CA PRO A 106 -18.92 -15.14 33.99
C PRO A 106 -17.99 -14.71 35.13
N ILE A 107 -17.60 -13.43 35.13
CA ILE A 107 -16.87 -12.82 36.25
C ILE A 107 -17.68 -13.05 37.52
N ALA A 108 -17.11 -13.81 38.45
CA ALA A 108 -17.76 -14.13 39.72
C ALA A 108 -18.07 -12.82 40.46
N ARG A 109 -19.37 -12.55 40.68
CA ARG A 109 -19.80 -11.42 41.50
C ARG A 109 -19.27 -11.63 42.91
N ARG A 110 -18.33 -10.78 43.33
CA ARG A 110 -17.92 -10.64 44.74
C ARG A 110 -19.14 -10.19 45.56
N PHE A 111 -19.89 -11.14 46.09
CA PHE A 111 -20.69 -10.90 47.27
C PHE A 111 -19.75 -10.79 48.49
N THR A 112 -20.23 -10.10 49.51
CA THR A 112 -19.48 -9.74 50.72
C THR A 112 -18.97 -10.98 51.46
N HIS A 113 -17.78 -10.88 52.05
CA HIS A 113 -17.35 -11.79 53.11
C HIS A 113 -18.45 -11.92 54.17
N ASN A 114 -18.84 -13.16 54.46
CA ASN A 114 -19.06 -13.62 55.83
C ASN A 114 -17.98 -14.67 56.12
N GLU A 115 -17.63 -14.82 57.38
CA GLU A 115 -16.63 -15.78 57.87
C GLU A 115 -17.33 -17.09 58.23
N ASP A 116 -16.80 -18.23 57.76
CA ASP A 116 -16.77 -19.57 58.40
C ASP A 116 -15.99 -20.53 57.45
N ASP A 117 -15.34 -21.56 57.99
CA ASP A 117 -14.35 -22.41 57.28
C ASP A 117 -14.95 -23.67 56.61
N ASP A 118 -14.47 -24.03 55.41
CA ASP A 118 -14.58 -25.37 54.77
C ASP A 118 -13.29 -25.68 53.97
N GLU A 119 -12.64 -26.83 54.18
CA GLU A 119 -11.30 -27.16 53.63
C GLU A 119 -11.32 -27.94 52.29
N PHE A 120 -11.52 -27.24 51.18
CA PHE A 120 -11.40 -27.82 49.83
C PHE A 120 -9.94 -28.14 49.44
N ILE A 121 -9.72 -29.27 48.75
CA ILE A 121 -8.44 -29.70 48.16
C ILE A 121 -8.50 -29.71 46.63
N THR A 122 -7.35 -29.74 45.96
CA THR A 122 -7.26 -29.85 44.49
C THR A 122 -6.70 -31.21 44.10
N THR A 123 -7.39 -31.90 43.20
CA THR A 123 -7.01 -33.20 42.63
C THR A 123 -6.91 -33.09 41.11
N ILE A 124 -5.83 -33.66 40.55
CA ILE A 124 -5.52 -33.68 39.12
C ILE A 124 -5.55 -35.14 38.64
N ILE A 125 -6.32 -35.40 37.60
CA ILE A 125 -6.53 -36.74 37.04
C ILE A 125 -6.23 -36.70 35.54
N ALA A 126 -5.43 -37.65 35.04
CA ALA A 126 -5.27 -37.89 33.61
C ALA A 126 -6.40 -38.79 33.12
N VAL A 127 -6.98 -38.46 31.97
CA VAL A 127 -8.21 -39.06 31.43
C VAL A 127 -7.97 -39.45 29.98
N GLU A 128 -7.69 -40.73 29.75
CA GLU A 128 -7.28 -41.24 28.43
C GLU A 128 -8.49 -41.46 27.50
N GLY A 129 -8.27 -41.33 26.19
CA GLY A 129 -9.27 -41.64 25.16
C GLY A 129 -10.25 -40.50 24.79
N MET A 130 -10.06 -39.27 25.27
CA MET A 130 -10.91 -38.13 24.91
C MET A 130 -10.57 -37.56 23.53
N THR A 131 -11.33 -37.93 22.50
CA THR A 131 -11.02 -37.53 21.10
C THR A 131 -11.68 -36.24 20.57
N CYS A 132 -12.67 -35.68 21.26
CA CYS A 132 -13.36 -34.45 20.82
C CYS A 132 -14.11 -33.73 21.96
N GLY A 133 -14.61 -32.51 21.70
CA GLY A 133 -15.36 -31.71 22.70
C GLY A 133 -16.67 -32.34 23.22
N ALA A 134 -17.20 -33.38 22.55
CA ALA A 134 -18.29 -34.19 23.09
C ALA A 134 -17.82 -35.11 24.23
N CYS A 135 -16.56 -35.56 24.22
CA CYS A 135 -15.95 -36.31 25.32
C CYS A 135 -15.81 -35.42 26.56
N THR A 136 -15.24 -34.22 26.44
CA THR A 136 -15.13 -33.30 27.57
C THR A 136 -16.50 -32.94 28.14
N SER A 137 -17.50 -32.64 27.29
CA SER A 137 -18.87 -32.37 27.75
C SER A 137 -19.54 -33.57 28.44
N ALA A 138 -19.19 -34.81 28.09
CA ALA A 138 -19.69 -36.01 28.74
C ALA A 138 -19.11 -36.23 30.14
N VAL A 139 -17.84 -35.83 30.36
CA VAL A 139 -17.16 -35.88 31.67
C VAL A 139 -17.51 -34.66 32.53
N GLU A 140 -17.65 -33.46 31.97
CA GLU A 140 -18.20 -32.28 32.66
C GLU A 140 -19.65 -32.53 33.13
N GLY A 141 -20.46 -33.18 32.28
CA GLY A 141 -21.76 -33.72 32.66
C GLY A 141 -21.71 -34.90 33.64
N GLY A 142 -20.52 -35.31 34.09
CA GLY A 142 -20.27 -36.19 35.23
C GLY A 142 -20.45 -35.45 36.55
N PHE A 143 -19.78 -34.31 36.69
CA PHE A 143 -19.61 -33.61 37.97
C PHE A 143 -20.62 -32.48 38.23
N LYS A 144 -21.42 -32.11 37.22
CA LYS A 144 -22.34 -30.97 37.26
C LYS A 144 -23.36 -30.97 38.41
N ASP A 145 -23.75 -32.15 38.89
CA ASP A 145 -24.72 -32.36 39.99
C ASP A 145 -24.12 -33.15 41.18
N VAL A 146 -22.78 -33.26 41.26
CA VAL A 146 -22.09 -34.03 42.31
C VAL A 146 -21.81 -33.14 43.54
N PRO A 147 -22.35 -33.46 44.74
CA PRO A 147 -22.07 -32.69 45.95
C PRO A 147 -20.60 -32.85 46.37
N GLY A 148 -20.00 -31.77 46.88
CA GLY A 148 -18.59 -31.72 47.27
C GLY A 148 -17.66 -31.12 46.20
N VAL A 149 -18.06 -31.02 44.93
CA VAL A 149 -17.26 -30.34 43.89
C VAL A 149 -17.46 -28.82 43.97
N LYS A 150 -16.35 -28.08 44.04
CA LYS A 150 -16.32 -26.61 44.07
C LYS A 150 -15.96 -26.01 42.72
N SER A 151 -15.01 -26.61 42.01
CA SER A 151 -14.72 -26.29 40.62
C SER A 151 -14.26 -27.54 39.88
N PHE A 152 -14.61 -27.61 38.59
CA PHE A 152 -14.21 -28.68 37.68
C PHE A 152 -13.77 -28.05 36.38
N SER A 153 -12.64 -28.50 35.85
CA SER A 153 -12.16 -28.13 34.53
C SER A 153 -11.52 -29.33 33.86
N ILE A 154 -11.76 -29.53 32.57
CA ILE A 154 -11.16 -30.60 31.79
C ILE A 154 -10.61 -30.07 30.48
N SER A 155 -9.42 -30.52 30.11
CA SER A 155 -8.70 -30.05 28.92
C SER A 155 -8.43 -31.22 27.99
N LEU A 156 -9.10 -31.19 26.83
CA LEU A 156 -8.85 -32.12 25.72
C LEU A 156 -7.38 -32.04 25.27
N LEU A 157 -6.81 -30.84 25.25
CA LEU A 157 -5.45 -30.55 24.78
C LEU A 157 -4.34 -31.08 25.69
N SER A 158 -4.66 -31.54 26.89
CA SER A 158 -3.69 -32.08 27.85
C SER A 158 -4.16 -33.37 28.52
N GLU A 159 -5.23 -33.99 28.01
CA GLU A 159 -5.87 -35.23 28.51
C GLU A 159 -5.99 -35.28 30.04
N ARG A 160 -6.42 -34.17 30.66
CA ARG A 160 -6.46 -33.99 32.12
C ARG A 160 -7.69 -33.25 32.60
N ALA A 161 -8.21 -33.70 33.74
CA ALA A 161 -9.18 -33.00 34.57
C ALA A 161 -8.49 -32.44 35.83
N VAL A 162 -8.89 -31.25 36.25
CA VAL A 162 -8.51 -30.61 37.52
C VAL A 162 -9.79 -30.28 38.27
N ILE A 163 -9.90 -30.81 39.49
CA ILE A 163 -11.10 -30.78 40.31
C ILE A 163 -10.74 -30.21 41.69
N GLU A 164 -11.38 -29.12 42.09
CA GLU A 164 -11.39 -28.68 43.48
C GLU A 164 -12.60 -29.31 44.18
N HIS A 165 -12.36 -30.05 45.27
CA HIS A 165 -13.40 -30.78 45.98
C HIS A 165 -13.17 -30.82 47.49
N ASP A 166 -14.26 -30.98 48.24
CA ASP A 166 -14.23 -31.30 49.67
C ASP A 166 -13.81 -32.77 49.84
N PRO A 167 -12.71 -33.07 50.58
CA PRO A 167 -12.22 -34.42 50.76
C PRO A 167 -13.10 -35.29 51.69
N ASP A 168 -13.91 -34.69 52.56
CA ASP A 168 -14.79 -35.41 53.49
C ASP A 168 -16.14 -35.77 52.83
N LEU A 169 -16.51 -35.07 51.74
CA LEU A 169 -17.71 -35.36 50.94
C LEU A 169 -17.43 -36.17 49.67
N LEU A 170 -16.25 -36.02 49.06
CA LEU A 170 -15.88 -36.68 47.80
C LEU A 170 -14.38 -37.00 47.79
N THR A 171 -14.03 -38.28 47.66
CA THR A 171 -12.62 -38.73 47.66
C THR A 171 -12.00 -38.74 46.25
N ALA A 172 -10.67 -38.66 46.17
CA ALA A 172 -9.96 -38.61 44.88
C ALA A 172 -10.22 -39.88 44.03
N GLU A 173 -10.31 -41.05 44.68
CA GLU A 173 -10.67 -42.32 44.04
C GLU A 173 -12.08 -42.31 43.46
N GLN A 174 -13.06 -41.72 44.17
CA GLN A 174 -14.43 -41.58 43.65
C GLN A 174 -14.53 -40.63 42.46
N ILE A 175 -13.65 -39.62 42.37
CA ILE A 175 -13.59 -38.73 41.20
C ILE A 175 -13.04 -39.50 39.98
N ALA A 176 -12.07 -40.39 40.16
CA ALA A 176 -11.65 -41.28 39.08
C ALA A 176 -12.77 -42.25 38.67
N GLU A 177 -13.44 -42.89 39.62
CA GLU A 177 -14.56 -43.82 39.38
C GLU A 177 -15.72 -43.16 38.59
N ILE A 178 -16.06 -41.89 38.89
CA ILE A 178 -17.08 -41.11 38.15
C ILE A 178 -16.66 -40.83 36.68
N ILE A 179 -15.36 -40.81 36.38
CA ILE A 179 -14.85 -40.63 35.00
C ILE A 179 -14.87 -41.98 34.25
N GLU A 180 -14.48 -43.06 34.91
CA GLU A 180 -14.55 -44.43 34.36
C GLU A 180 -16.00 -44.86 34.06
N ASP A 181 -16.96 -44.50 34.92
CA ASP A 181 -18.41 -44.70 34.69
C ASP A 181 -18.94 -43.91 33.46
N ARG A 182 -18.18 -42.96 32.92
CA ARG A 182 -18.46 -42.25 31.65
C ARG A 182 -17.70 -42.81 30.45
N GLY A 183 -16.91 -43.88 30.64
CA GLY A 183 -16.25 -44.62 29.57
C GLY A 183 -14.87 -44.09 29.18
N PHE A 184 -14.15 -43.45 30.11
CA PHE A 184 -12.79 -42.96 29.92
C PHE A 184 -11.90 -43.44 31.07
N ASP A 185 -10.75 -44.06 30.76
CA ASP A 185 -9.84 -44.58 31.78
C ASP A 185 -9.18 -43.42 32.56
N ALA A 186 -9.16 -43.49 33.89
CA ALA A 186 -8.82 -42.35 34.75
C ALA A 186 -7.71 -42.66 35.77
N THR A 187 -6.63 -41.86 35.77
CA THR A 187 -5.50 -42.05 36.70
C THR A 187 -5.17 -40.79 37.48
N ILE A 188 -5.10 -40.89 38.81
CA ILE A 188 -4.80 -39.76 39.71
C ILE A 188 -3.32 -39.40 39.58
N VAL A 189 -3.03 -38.14 39.25
CA VAL A 189 -1.68 -37.60 39.00
C VAL A 189 -1.13 -36.87 40.22
N ASP A 190 -1.98 -36.08 40.89
CA ASP A 190 -1.64 -35.33 42.11
C ASP A 190 -2.91 -35.01 42.91
N SER A 191 -2.82 -34.97 44.24
CA SER A 191 -3.91 -34.61 45.16
C SER A 191 -3.32 -33.94 46.40
N GLY A 192 -3.54 -32.64 46.56
CA GLY A 192 -2.86 -31.86 47.61
C GLY A 192 -3.54 -30.57 48.02
N LYS A 193 -3.20 -30.10 49.23
CA LYS A 193 -3.57 -28.76 49.73
C LYS A 193 -2.59 -27.72 49.18
N VAL A 194 -3.10 -26.66 48.57
CA VAL A 194 -2.29 -25.61 47.93
C VAL A 194 -1.55 -24.78 48.98
N VAL A 195 -0.26 -25.06 49.17
CA VAL A 195 0.65 -24.20 49.94
C VAL A 195 1.10 -23.04 49.05
N THR A 196 0.75 -21.82 49.42
CA THR A 196 1.23 -20.62 48.72
C THR A 196 2.74 -20.43 48.97
N HIS A 197 3.53 -20.48 47.90
CA HIS A 197 4.99 -20.38 47.96
C HIS A 197 5.45 -18.98 48.40
N LYS A 198 5.71 -18.81 49.70
CA LYS A 198 6.56 -17.74 50.23
C LYS A 198 8.03 -18.08 50.05
N SER A 199 8.63 -17.59 48.96
CA SER A 199 10.03 -17.14 49.02
C SER A 199 10.02 -15.71 49.59
N GLY A 200 10.98 -15.25 50.38
CA GLY A 200 12.26 -15.84 50.80
C GLY A 200 13.22 -14.67 50.96
N LYS A 201 13.66 -14.38 52.20
CA LYS A 201 14.44 -13.17 52.47
C LYS A 201 15.89 -13.30 51.98
N ASP A 202 16.48 -12.13 51.73
CA ASP A 202 17.93 -11.83 51.61
C ASP A 202 18.51 -11.61 50.20
N ALA A 203 17.94 -10.62 49.48
CA ALA A 203 18.66 -9.77 48.52
C ALA A 203 17.92 -8.41 48.41
N GLU A 204 18.62 -7.29 48.64
CA GLU A 204 17.99 -5.95 48.70
C GLU A 204 18.17 -5.13 47.39
N ASN A 205 17.19 -4.27 47.10
CA ASN A 205 17.23 -3.13 46.15
C ASN A 205 17.33 -3.38 44.63
N ALA A 206 16.25 -3.89 44.02
CA ALA A 206 15.68 -3.43 42.74
C ALA A 206 14.32 -4.11 42.49
N GLY A 207 13.23 -3.47 42.03
CA GLY A 207 12.92 -2.03 41.91
C GLY A 207 11.41 -1.86 41.60
N ASN A 208 10.68 -1.02 42.33
CA ASN A 208 9.20 -1.02 42.38
C ASN A 208 8.51 -0.23 41.25
N ILE A 209 8.93 -0.42 40.00
CA ILE A 209 8.36 0.29 38.84
C ILE A 209 7.28 -0.58 38.18
N ALA A 210 6.15 0.01 37.84
CA ALA A 210 5.11 -0.61 37.03
C ALA A 210 4.56 0.34 35.96
N ILE A 211 4.05 -0.24 34.87
CA ILE A 211 3.30 0.45 33.83
C ILE A 211 1.81 0.20 34.06
N THR A 212 1.08 1.26 34.39
CA THR A 212 -0.39 1.26 34.50
C THR A 212 -0.99 1.84 33.22
N THR A 213 -1.91 1.11 32.60
CA THR A 213 -2.71 1.57 31.45
C THR A 213 -4.14 1.84 31.91
N VAL A 214 -4.64 3.03 31.60
CA VAL A 214 -5.94 3.55 32.07
C VAL A 214 -6.77 3.96 30.85
N ALA A 215 -8.02 3.49 30.76
CA ALA A 215 -9.03 4.01 29.84
C ALA A 215 -9.50 5.38 30.32
N ILE A 216 -9.75 6.31 29.40
CA ILE A 216 -10.21 7.67 29.73
C ILE A 216 -11.30 8.06 28.72
N GLU A 217 -12.56 8.04 29.15
CA GLU A 217 -13.69 8.43 28.29
C GLU A 217 -13.80 9.95 28.13
N GLY A 218 -14.46 10.40 27.05
CA GLY A 218 -14.76 11.82 26.81
C GLY A 218 -13.63 12.69 26.23
N MET A 219 -12.41 12.16 26.05
CA MET A 219 -11.31 12.91 25.43
C MET A 219 -11.51 13.10 23.92
N THR A 220 -11.84 14.32 23.49
CA THR A 220 -12.25 14.59 22.10
C THR A 220 -11.29 15.50 21.30
N CYS A 221 -10.31 16.14 21.94
CA CYS A 221 -9.32 16.98 21.27
C CYS A 221 -8.02 17.14 22.10
N GLY A 222 -6.99 17.74 21.50
CA GLY A 222 -5.69 17.97 22.18
C GLY A 222 -5.76 18.86 23.44
N ALA A 223 -6.81 19.66 23.61
CA ALA A 223 -7.03 20.39 24.86
C ALA A 223 -7.42 19.46 26.02
N CYS A 224 -8.09 18.33 25.73
CA CYS A 224 -8.38 17.30 26.72
C CYS A 224 -7.09 16.60 27.18
N THR A 225 -6.24 16.19 26.24
CA THR A 225 -4.96 15.53 26.59
C THR A 225 -4.08 16.43 27.43
N SER A 226 -3.94 17.72 27.09
CA SER A 226 -3.15 18.65 27.91
C SER A 226 -3.75 18.97 29.27
N ALA A 227 -5.07 18.86 29.45
CA ALA A 227 -5.72 18.98 30.77
C ALA A 227 -5.40 17.79 31.69
N VAL A 228 -5.28 16.58 31.11
CA VAL A 228 -4.90 15.35 31.82
C VAL A 228 -3.38 15.26 32.03
N GLU A 229 -2.55 15.65 31.05
CA GLU A 229 -1.09 15.77 31.21
C GLU A 229 -0.74 16.78 32.31
N GLY A 230 -1.45 17.91 32.36
CA GLY A 230 -1.40 18.88 33.45
C GLY A 230 -1.99 18.37 34.77
N GLY A 231 -2.51 17.14 34.81
CA GLY A 231 -2.86 16.38 36.02
C GLY A 231 -1.62 15.81 36.71
N PHE A 232 -0.73 15.21 35.93
CA PHE A 232 0.47 14.52 36.41
C PHE A 232 1.72 15.41 36.48
N ALA A 233 1.65 16.63 35.94
CA ALA A 233 2.71 17.63 35.99
C ALA A 233 3.05 18.05 37.44
N GLY A 234 4.04 17.38 38.03
CA GLY A 234 4.52 17.62 39.40
C GLY A 234 4.08 16.59 40.45
N VAL A 235 3.43 15.49 40.05
CA VAL A 235 3.07 14.38 40.95
C VAL A 235 4.29 13.51 41.22
N GLU A 236 4.69 13.38 42.49
CA GLU A 236 5.80 12.50 42.88
C GLU A 236 5.44 11.02 42.65
N GLY A 237 6.33 10.30 41.98
CA GLY A 237 6.14 8.87 41.65
C GLY A 237 5.89 8.59 40.17
N VAL A 238 5.49 9.59 39.36
CA VAL A 238 5.41 9.44 37.90
C VAL A 238 6.81 9.49 37.29
N LEU A 239 7.16 8.48 36.50
CA LEU A 239 8.43 8.40 35.75
C LEU A 239 8.23 8.75 34.27
N LYS A 240 7.10 8.33 33.68
CA LYS A 240 6.73 8.61 32.30
C LYS A 240 5.22 8.62 32.16
N PHE A 241 4.69 9.60 31.43
CA PHE A 241 3.27 9.70 31.10
C PHE A 241 3.12 9.82 29.59
N ASN A 242 2.34 8.92 28.98
CA ASN A 242 1.95 8.95 27.58
C ASN A 242 0.42 8.92 27.49
N ILE A 243 -0.19 9.69 26.61
CA ILE A 243 -1.65 9.68 26.38
C ILE A 243 -1.96 9.60 24.88
N SER A 244 -2.98 8.81 24.53
CA SER A 244 -3.38 8.56 23.15
C SER A 244 -4.86 8.90 22.96
N LEU A 245 -5.12 10.04 22.31
CA LEU A 245 -6.48 10.46 21.93
C LEU A 245 -7.16 9.43 21.02
N LEU A 246 -6.40 8.80 20.12
CA LEU A 246 -6.92 7.81 19.15
C LEU A 246 -7.28 6.46 19.77
N ALA A 247 -6.84 6.19 21.00
CA ALA A 247 -7.09 4.94 21.71
C ALA A 247 -7.83 5.14 23.05
N GLU A 248 -8.25 6.37 23.36
CA GLU A 248 -8.97 6.78 24.58
C GLU A 248 -8.30 6.25 25.86
N ARG A 249 -6.95 6.33 25.90
CA ARG A 249 -6.11 5.71 26.96
C ARG A 249 -4.89 6.54 27.32
N ALA A 250 -4.50 6.47 28.60
CA ALA A 250 -3.17 6.84 29.09
C ALA A 250 -2.36 5.60 29.47
N VAL A 251 -1.03 5.71 29.35
CA VAL A 251 -0.03 4.72 29.78
C VAL A 251 0.98 5.44 30.67
N ILE A 252 1.00 5.07 31.95
CA ILE A 252 1.75 5.75 33.01
C ILE A 252 2.76 4.77 33.58
N THR A 253 4.05 5.09 33.47
CA THR A 253 5.12 4.40 34.20
C THR A 253 5.31 5.10 35.54
N HIS A 254 5.15 4.36 36.63
CA HIS A 254 5.14 4.91 38.00
C HIS A 254 5.86 4.00 39.01
N ASP A 255 6.32 4.61 40.11
CA ASP A 255 6.79 3.93 41.31
C ASP A 255 5.59 3.57 42.21
N VAL A 256 5.29 2.27 42.29
CA VAL A 256 4.11 1.73 42.99
C VAL A 256 4.11 2.04 44.49
N THR A 257 5.26 2.41 45.06
CA THR A 257 5.35 2.81 46.48
C THR A 257 5.00 4.26 46.77
N LYS A 258 4.88 5.09 45.72
CA LYS A 258 4.60 6.54 45.82
C LYS A 258 3.25 6.92 45.22
N LEU A 259 2.88 6.25 44.13
CA LEU A 259 1.64 6.46 43.41
C LEU A 259 1.06 5.10 43.07
N SER A 260 -0.19 4.84 43.46
CA SER A 260 -0.89 3.59 43.13
C SER A 260 -1.65 3.68 41.80
N PRO A 261 -1.95 2.55 41.13
CA PRO A 261 -2.79 2.52 39.93
C PRO A 261 -4.16 3.20 40.13
N GLU A 262 -4.76 3.03 41.30
CA GLU A 262 -6.05 3.58 41.67
C GLU A 262 -6.00 5.12 41.80
N GLN A 263 -4.95 5.66 42.41
CA GLN A 263 -4.72 7.11 42.50
C GLN A 263 -4.46 7.75 41.12
N ILE A 264 -3.95 7.00 40.14
CA ILE A 264 -3.82 7.51 38.76
C ILE A 264 -5.20 7.73 38.14
N ALA A 265 -6.16 6.82 38.33
CA ALA A 265 -7.53 7.01 37.86
C ALA A 265 -8.19 8.21 38.57
N GLU A 266 -8.06 8.30 39.90
CA GLU A 266 -8.60 9.40 40.71
C GLU A 266 -8.08 10.78 40.24
N ILE A 267 -6.79 10.91 39.88
CA ILE A 267 -6.20 12.15 39.33
C ILE A 267 -6.78 12.53 37.94
N ILE A 268 -7.31 11.57 37.18
CA ILE A 268 -7.92 11.81 35.86
C ILE A 268 -9.42 12.18 36.03
N ASP A 269 -10.13 11.47 36.91
CA ASP A 269 -11.51 11.78 37.31
C ASP A 269 -11.61 13.22 37.87
N ASP A 270 -10.65 13.64 38.71
CA ASP A 270 -10.53 15.01 39.25
C ASP A 270 -10.33 16.09 38.16
N ARG A 271 -9.99 15.70 36.93
CA ARG A 271 -9.90 16.59 35.75
C ARG A 271 -11.12 16.52 34.84
N GLY A 272 -12.15 15.76 35.22
CA GLY A 272 -13.44 15.71 34.55
C GLY A 272 -13.52 14.74 33.37
N PHE A 273 -12.75 13.64 33.42
CA PHE A 273 -12.79 12.55 32.45
C PHE A 273 -12.86 11.22 33.18
N ASP A 274 -13.90 10.42 32.95
CA ASP A 274 -14.10 9.14 33.65
C ASP A 274 -12.98 8.13 33.31
N ALA A 275 -12.31 7.58 34.32
CA ALA A 275 -11.09 6.79 34.16
C ALA A 275 -11.13 5.38 34.79
N GLU A 276 -10.78 4.34 34.01
CA GLU A 276 -10.74 2.94 34.48
C GLU A 276 -9.36 2.29 34.25
N VAL A 277 -8.79 1.67 35.29
CA VAL A 277 -7.50 0.96 35.20
C VAL A 277 -7.67 -0.37 34.45
N ILE A 278 -7.23 -0.41 33.19
CA ILE A 278 -7.28 -1.62 32.35
C ILE A 278 -6.28 -2.68 32.85
N SER A 279 -5.07 -2.24 33.21
CA SER A 279 -3.99 -3.15 33.66
C SER A 279 -2.88 -2.38 34.34
N SER A 280 -2.22 -3.01 35.32
CA SER A 280 -0.91 -2.56 35.82
C SER A 280 0.06 -3.73 35.80
N GLN A 281 1.23 -3.55 35.20
CA GLN A 281 2.25 -4.59 35.04
C GLN A 281 3.58 -4.11 35.65
N PRO A 282 4.16 -4.82 36.64
CA PRO A 282 5.49 -4.50 37.17
C PRO A 282 6.56 -4.78 36.11
N THR A 283 7.50 -3.85 35.93
CA THR A 283 8.53 -3.92 34.88
C THR A 283 9.89 -4.23 35.48
N ASN A 284 10.42 -5.41 35.20
CA ASN A 284 11.86 -5.65 35.25
C ASN A 284 12.51 -4.92 34.05
N ASP A 285 13.15 -3.79 34.30
CA ASP A 285 13.69 -2.93 33.24
C ASP A 285 15.01 -3.45 32.69
N HIS A 286 14.98 -4.05 31.50
CA HIS A 286 16.05 -3.89 30.51
C HIS A 286 15.52 -4.05 29.08
N GLN A 287 15.52 -2.92 28.36
CA GLN A 287 15.42 -2.76 26.90
C GLN A 287 14.15 -3.31 26.22
N SER A 288 13.46 -2.41 25.50
CA SER A 288 12.40 -2.75 24.55
C SER A 288 12.98 -3.39 23.28
N GLY A 289 13.39 -4.65 23.36
CA GLY A 289 13.67 -5.48 22.19
C GLY A 289 12.38 -5.72 21.39
N SER A 290 12.36 -5.37 20.10
CA SER A 290 11.17 -5.57 19.27
C SER A 290 11.02 -7.04 18.86
N SER A 291 10.33 -7.82 19.70
CA SER A 291 9.88 -9.19 19.40
C SER A 291 9.16 -9.22 18.06
N SER A 292 9.71 -9.94 17.09
CA SER A 292 9.23 -9.96 15.70
C SER A 292 8.75 -11.35 15.32
N THR A 293 7.59 -11.43 14.69
CA THR A 293 6.99 -12.72 14.31
C THR A 293 7.29 -13.02 12.85
N ALA A 294 8.11 -14.05 12.62
CA ALA A 294 8.39 -14.60 11.31
C ALA A 294 7.48 -15.82 11.03
N GLN A 295 7.09 -16.01 9.78
CA GLN A 295 6.47 -17.25 9.32
C GLN A 295 7.41 -17.95 8.34
N PHE A 296 7.48 -19.27 8.45
CA PHE A 296 8.21 -20.16 7.58
C PHE A 296 7.26 -21.23 7.06
N LYS A 297 7.52 -21.75 5.86
CA LYS A 297 6.83 -22.92 5.32
C LYS A 297 7.81 -24.09 5.35
N VAL A 298 7.49 -25.08 6.16
CA VAL A 298 8.38 -26.21 6.46
C VAL A 298 7.89 -27.45 5.74
N TYR A 299 8.80 -28.10 5.01
CA TYR A 299 8.52 -29.31 4.24
C TYR A 299 9.28 -30.50 4.84
N GLY A 300 8.59 -31.64 4.95
CA GLY A 300 9.18 -32.90 5.42
C GLY A 300 8.77 -33.33 6.83
N VAL A 301 8.07 -32.50 7.59
CA VAL A 301 7.50 -32.89 8.91
C VAL A 301 6.39 -33.94 8.68
N PRO A 302 6.50 -35.17 9.21
CA PRO A 302 5.57 -36.26 8.89
C PRO A 302 4.33 -36.33 9.79
N ASP A 303 4.43 -35.95 11.07
CA ASP A 303 3.42 -36.17 12.09
C ASP A 303 3.44 -35.11 13.21
N ALA A 304 2.52 -35.23 14.18
CA ALA A 304 2.41 -34.34 15.34
C ALA A 304 3.64 -34.40 16.25
N ALA A 305 4.16 -35.60 16.52
CA ALA A 305 5.33 -35.78 17.39
C ALA A 305 6.58 -35.10 16.81
N ALA A 306 6.78 -35.13 15.49
CA ALA A 306 7.85 -34.39 14.83
C ALA A 306 7.64 -32.86 14.83
N ALA A 307 6.39 -32.38 14.83
CA ALA A 307 6.08 -30.97 14.96
C ALA A 307 6.38 -30.45 16.37
N GLU A 308 5.87 -31.11 17.42
CA GLU A 308 6.15 -30.79 18.83
C GLU A 308 7.65 -30.89 19.14
N ALA A 309 8.33 -31.92 18.63
CA ALA A 309 9.78 -32.07 18.80
C ALA A 309 10.59 -31.00 18.05
N LEU A 310 10.02 -30.31 17.06
CA LEU A 310 10.62 -29.16 16.40
C LEU A 310 10.32 -27.86 17.16
N GLU A 311 9.08 -27.68 17.64
CA GLU A 311 8.69 -26.55 18.49
C GLU A 311 9.55 -26.46 19.76
N ALA A 312 9.74 -27.59 20.46
CA ALA A 312 10.52 -27.66 21.69
C ALA A 312 12.00 -27.31 21.49
N GLU A 313 12.61 -27.70 20.37
CA GLU A 313 13.99 -27.34 20.05
C GLU A 313 14.12 -25.86 19.68
N LEU A 314 13.20 -25.35 18.85
CA LEU A 314 13.22 -23.94 18.45
C LEU A 314 12.92 -23.00 19.63
N THR A 315 12.06 -23.41 20.57
CA THR A 315 11.78 -22.67 21.82
C THR A 315 12.96 -22.73 22.80
N ALA A 316 13.82 -23.74 22.72
CA ALA A 316 15.04 -23.83 23.53
C ALA A 316 16.18 -22.92 23.00
N MET A 317 16.03 -22.30 21.82
CA MET A 317 17.04 -21.38 21.27
C MET A 317 16.98 -20.01 21.94
N HIS A 318 18.14 -19.51 22.36
CA HIS A 318 18.24 -18.19 22.98
C HIS A 318 17.84 -17.08 21.99
N GLY A 319 16.88 -16.23 22.38
CA GLY A 319 16.32 -15.18 21.53
C GLY A 319 15.00 -15.53 20.83
N VAL A 320 14.45 -16.74 21.04
CA VAL A 320 13.10 -17.10 20.60
C VAL A 320 12.11 -16.93 21.75
N ASP A 321 11.04 -16.17 21.53
CA ASP A 321 10.00 -15.87 22.53
C ASP A 321 8.86 -16.89 22.50
N SER A 322 8.48 -17.38 21.32
CA SER A 322 7.47 -18.45 21.15
C SER A 322 7.52 -19.09 19.75
N VAL A 323 7.01 -20.32 19.66
CA VAL A 323 6.97 -21.13 18.42
C VAL A 323 5.61 -21.81 18.28
N SER A 324 5.14 -21.99 17.04
CA SER A 324 3.98 -22.86 16.74
C SER A 324 4.04 -23.44 15.31
N VAL A 325 3.67 -24.72 15.15
CA VAL A 325 3.73 -25.49 13.89
C VAL A 325 2.35 -25.99 13.49
N SER A 326 1.76 -25.34 12.50
CA SER A 326 0.49 -25.73 11.89
C SER A 326 0.72 -26.76 10.78
N LEU A 327 0.67 -28.05 11.13
CA LEU A 327 0.76 -29.18 10.18
C LEU A 327 -0.23 -29.04 9.00
N ALA A 328 -1.49 -28.68 9.29
CA ALA A 328 -2.55 -28.52 8.30
C ALA A 328 -2.28 -27.42 7.24
N SER A 329 -1.35 -26.49 7.51
CA SER A 329 -0.90 -25.47 6.55
C SER A 329 0.59 -25.58 6.17
N SER A 330 1.30 -26.55 6.76
CA SER A 330 2.76 -26.72 6.72
C SER A 330 3.52 -25.43 7.09
N ARG A 331 3.01 -24.67 8.07
CA ARG A 331 3.61 -23.41 8.53
C ARG A 331 4.19 -23.52 9.93
N LEU A 332 5.37 -22.93 10.10
CA LEU A 332 6.05 -22.66 11.37
C LEU A 332 5.97 -21.15 11.61
N THR A 333 5.48 -20.73 12.77
CA THR A 333 5.45 -19.31 13.19
C THR A 333 6.37 -19.17 14.39
N VAL A 334 7.33 -18.23 14.32
CA VAL A 334 8.34 -18.00 15.36
C VAL A 334 8.33 -16.53 15.72
N THR A 335 8.03 -16.21 16.99
CA THR A 335 8.30 -14.88 17.55
C THR A 335 9.69 -14.90 18.16
N HIS A 336 10.54 -13.98 17.72
CA HIS A 336 11.97 -13.94 18.07
C HIS A 336 12.49 -12.50 18.12
N GLN A 337 13.61 -12.32 18.80
CA GLN A 337 14.29 -11.04 18.99
C GLN A 337 15.44 -10.91 17.97
N PRO A 338 15.31 -10.07 16.91
CA PRO A 338 16.27 -10.05 15.79
C PRO A 338 17.70 -9.64 16.15
N GLY A 339 17.90 -8.99 17.31
CA GLY A 339 19.21 -8.63 17.83
C GLY A 339 19.94 -9.76 18.58
N VAL A 340 19.27 -10.88 18.84
CA VAL A 340 19.83 -12.04 19.56
C VAL A 340 19.95 -13.26 18.65
N ILE A 341 18.93 -13.53 17.83
CA ILE A 341 18.92 -14.61 16.85
C ILE A 341 18.37 -14.11 15.51
N GLY A 342 19.02 -14.47 14.41
CA GLY A 342 18.58 -14.13 13.06
C GLY A 342 17.86 -15.27 12.35
N LEU A 343 17.00 -14.95 11.37
CA LEU A 343 16.21 -15.91 10.58
C LEU A 343 17.02 -17.08 10.01
N ARG A 344 18.30 -16.85 9.68
CA ARG A 344 19.24 -17.87 9.18
C ARG A 344 19.46 -19.00 10.20
N ALA A 345 19.69 -18.68 11.46
CA ALA A 345 19.92 -19.68 12.51
C ALA A 345 18.66 -20.51 12.77
N ILE A 346 17.48 -19.90 12.66
CA ILE A 346 16.18 -20.60 12.74
C ILE A 346 16.01 -21.59 11.58
N VAL A 347 16.33 -21.18 10.34
CA VAL A 347 16.31 -22.11 9.19
C VAL A 347 17.36 -23.22 9.34
N GLU A 348 18.58 -22.91 9.79
CA GLU A 348 19.64 -23.90 10.00
C GLU A 348 19.29 -24.94 11.06
N ALA A 349 18.59 -24.56 12.13
CA ALA A 349 18.08 -25.51 13.12
C ALA A 349 17.02 -26.46 12.52
N VAL A 350 16.15 -25.96 11.64
CA VAL A 350 15.15 -26.78 10.94
C VAL A 350 15.82 -27.70 9.90
N GLU A 351 16.82 -27.21 9.17
CA GLU A 351 17.63 -27.99 8.21
C GLU A 351 18.50 -29.05 8.90
N ALA A 352 19.02 -28.80 10.10
CA ALA A 352 19.78 -29.76 10.90
C ALA A 352 18.94 -30.99 11.31
N ARG A 353 17.62 -30.83 11.46
CA ARG A 353 16.65 -31.93 11.64
C ARG A 353 16.32 -32.68 10.34
N GLY A 354 16.77 -32.19 9.19
CA GLY A 354 16.45 -32.75 7.87
C GLY A 354 15.14 -32.25 7.26
N TYR A 355 14.57 -31.14 7.77
CA TYR A 355 13.38 -30.50 7.22
C TYR A 355 13.77 -29.23 6.44
N ASN A 356 13.11 -28.96 5.31
CA ASN A 356 13.41 -27.76 4.53
C ASN A 356 12.49 -26.61 4.95
N ALA A 357 13.04 -25.51 5.45
CA ALA A 357 12.30 -24.28 5.74
C ALA A 357 12.53 -23.21 4.67
N ILE A 358 11.45 -22.61 4.17
CA ILE A 358 11.49 -21.40 3.31
C ILE A 358 10.79 -20.28 4.09
N VAL A 359 11.26 -19.04 4.00
CA VAL A 359 10.57 -17.90 4.63
C VAL A 359 9.20 -17.73 3.96
N ALA A 360 8.12 -17.83 4.73
CA ALA A 360 6.76 -17.71 4.23
C ALA A 360 6.34 -16.24 4.19
N ASP A 361 7.13 -15.43 3.47
CA ASP A 361 6.91 -13.99 3.44
C ASP A 361 5.53 -13.68 2.85
N THR A 362 4.72 -12.95 3.62
CA THR A 362 3.26 -12.93 3.42
C THR A 362 2.82 -12.04 2.25
N GLN A 363 3.78 -11.42 1.55
CA GLN A 363 3.55 -10.44 0.48
C GLN A 363 4.22 -10.84 -0.85
N ASP A 364 5.53 -11.09 -0.89
CA ASP A 364 6.23 -11.31 -2.17
C ASP A 364 5.93 -12.66 -2.85
N ASN A 365 5.85 -13.76 -2.08
CA ASN A 365 5.38 -15.04 -2.60
C ASN A 365 3.94 -14.94 -3.13
N ASN A 366 3.10 -14.12 -2.49
CA ASN A 366 1.74 -13.85 -2.97
C ASN A 366 1.74 -13.07 -4.30
N ALA A 367 2.62 -12.10 -4.50
CA ALA A 367 2.69 -11.34 -5.76
C ALA A 367 3.13 -12.19 -6.97
N GLN A 368 4.08 -13.11 -6.79
CA GLN A 368 4.44 -14.07 -7.85
C GLN A 368 3.29 -15.04 -8.15
N LEU A 369 2.65 -15.60 -7.10
CA LEU A 369 1.49 -16.48 -7.24
C LEU A 369 0.29 -15.76 -7.88
N GLU A 370 0.06 -14.48 -7.58
CA GLU A 370 -0.99 -13.66 -8.18
C GLU A 370 -0.70 -13.38 -9.67
N SER A 371 0.56 -13.11 -10.04
CA SER A 371 0.99 -12.96 -11.44
C SER A 371 0.75 -14.25 -12.24
N LEU A 372 1.09 -15.41 -11.66
CA LEU A 372 0.81 -16.73 -12.24
C LEU A 372 -0.69 -17.04 -12.31
N ALA A 373 -1.46 -16.69 -11.27
CA ALA A 373 -2.92 -16.86 -11.24
C ALA A 373 -3.63 -15.99 -12.29
N LYS A 374 -3.25 -14.71 -12.43
CA LYS A 374 -3.71 -13.82 -13.51
C LYS A 374 -3.37 -14.40 -14.88
N THR A 375 -2.17 -14.93 -15.07
CA THR A 375 -1.73 -15.57 -16.33
C THR A 375 -2.54 -16.84 -16.63
N ARG A 376 -2.87 -17.64 -15.61
CA ARG A 376 -3.80 -18.77 -15.73
C ARG A 376 -5.19 -18.31 -16.11
N GLU A 377 -5.75 -17.31 -15.44
CA GLU A 377 -7.10 -16.79 -15.72
C GLU A 377 -7.23 -16.30 -17.18
N ILE A 378 -6.22 -15.58 -17.68
CA ILE A 378 -6.15 -15.13 -19.08
C ILE A 378 -6.17 -16.34 -20.04
N ASN A 379 -5.43 -17.40 -19.74
CA ASN A 379 -5.44 -18.63 -20.54
C ASN A 379 -6.76 -19.41 -20.43
N GLU A 380 -7.44 -19.40 -19.29
CA GLU A 380 -8.78 -19.97 -19.14
C GLU A 380 -9.81 -19.21 -19.98
N TRP A 381 -9.83 -17.87 -19.93
CA TRP A 381 -10.71 -17.06 -20.80
C TRP A 381 -10.38 -17.19 -22.29
N ARG A 382 -9.09 -17.29 -22.64
CA ARG A 382 -8.61 -17.55 -24.02
C ARG A 382 -9.11 -18.91 -24.52
N THR A 383 -9.10 -19.92 -23.67
CA THR A 383 -9.57 -21.28 -23.99
C THR A 383 -11.08 -21.31 -24.09
N ALA A 384 -11.80 -20.70 -23.14
CA ALA A 384 -13.25 -20.54 -23.18
C ALA A 384 -13.71 -19.84 -24.47
N PHE A 385 -13.10 -18.70 -24.84
CA PHE A 385 -13.40 -18.01 -26.09
C PHE A 385 -13.13 -18.90 -27.32
N ARG A 386 -11.98 -19.59 -27.38
CA ARG A 386 -11.67 -20.54 -28.48
C ARG A 386 -12.73 -21.66 -28.58
N THR A 387 -13.17 -22.23 -27.47
CA THR A 387 -14.22 -23.26 -27.47
C THR A 387 -15.59 -22.69 -27.85
N ALA A 388 -15.97 -21.50 -27.39
CA ALA A 388 -17.22 -20.84 -27.76
C ALA A 388 -17.25 -20.57 -29.27
N LEU A 389 -16.17 -20.00 -29.81
CA LEU A 389 -16.02 -19.70 -31.23
C LEU A 389 -16.09 -20.96 -32.11
N ALA A 390 -15.50 -22.07 -31.67
CA ALA A 390 -15.52 -23.34 -32.39
C ALA A 390 -16.92 -23.95 -32.56
N PHE A 391 -17.85 -23.70 -31.61
CA PHE A 391 -19.26 -24.12 -31.74
C PHE A 391 -20.15 -23.03 -32.38
N ALA A 392 -19.89 -21.75 -32.10
CA ALA A 392 -20.68 -20.64 -32.62
C ALA A 392 -20.51 -20.42 -34.13
N ILE A 393 -19.30 -20.62 -34.70
CA ILE A 393 -19.08 -20.51 -36.16
C ILE A 393 -19.95 -21.50 -36.94
N PRO A 394 -19.98 -22.82 -36.63
CA PRO A 394 -20.92 -23.76 -37.24
C PRO A 394 -22.39 -23.35 -37.14
N VAL A 395 -22.87 -22.91 -35.96
CA VAL A 395 -24.27 -22.48 -35.77
C VAL A 395 -24.60 -21.26 -36.66
N PHE A 396 -23.69 -20.30 -36.77
CA PHE A 396 -23.84 -19.13 -37.63
C PHE A 396 -23.80 -19.46 -39.13
N ILE A 397 -22.94 -20.41 -39.53
CA ILE A 397 -22.91 -20.93 -40.91
C ILE A 397 -24.24 -21.62 -41.25
N LEU A 398 -24.76 -22.46 -40.35
CA LEU A 398 -26.01 -23.19 -40.52
C LEU A 398 -27.25 -22.28 -40.56
N ASN A 399 -27.38 -21.35 -39.61
CA ASN A 399 -28.60 -20.54 -39.50
C ASN A 399 -28.62 -19.32 -40.45
N MET A 400 -27.46 -18.80 -40.88
CA MET A 400 -27.39 -17.55 -41.65
C MET A 400 -26.68 -17.66 -43.01
N ILE A 401 -25.54 -18.34 -43.11
CA ILE A 401 -24.75 -18.35 -44.36
C ILE A 401 -25.29 -19.36 -45.38
N LEU A 402 -25.56 -20.61 -44.97
CA LEU A 402 -26.05 -21.65 -45.88
C LEU A 402 -27.38 -21.28 -46.57
N PRO A 403 -28.41 -20.76 -45.87
CA PRO A 403 -29.65 -20.30 -46.50
C PRO A 403 -29.47 -19.16 -47.50
N MET A 404 -28.44 -18.32 -47.34
CA MET A 404 -28.19 -17.16 -48.20
C MET A 404 -27.27 -17.47 -49.39
N CYS A 405 -26.21 -18.27 -49.18
CA CYS A 405 -25.18 -18.54 -50.17
C CYS A 405 -25.39 -19.83 -50.98
N ALA A 406 -26.07 -20.84 -50.42
CA ALA A 406 -26.28 -22.12 -51.10
C ALA A 406 -27.64 -22.77 -50.75
N PRO A 407 -28.78 -22.25 -51.26
CA PRO A 407 -30.11 -22.81 -50.98
C PRO A 407 -30.33 -24.28 -51.39
N ALA A 408 -29.42 -24.84 -52.21
CA ALA A 408 -29.41 -26.25 -52.61
C ALA A 408 -28.65 -27.17 -51.62
N LEU A 409 -27.92 -26.60 -50.66
CA LEU A 409 -27.14 -27.31 -49.62
C LEU A 409 -27.66 -27.02 -48.19
N ASP A 410 -28.85 -26.44 -48.05
CA ASP A 410 -29.45 -26.19 -46.73
C ASP A 410 -29.94 -27.50 -46.08
N LEU A 411 -29.14 -28.08 -45.18
CA LEU A 411 -29.54 -29.20 -44.32
C LEU A 411 -30.79 -28.87 -43.46
N GLY A 412 -31.09 -27.58 -43.24
CA GLY A 412 -32.31 -27.11 -42.60
C GLY A 412 -33.59 -27.31 -43.44
N ARG A 413 -33.51 -27.93 -44.62
CA ARG A 413 -34.67 -28.42 -45.40
C ARG A 413 -34.97 -29.91 -45.19
N LEU A 414 -34.16 -30.63 -44.42
CA LEU A 414 -34.40 -32.05 -44.12
C LEU A 414 -35.30 -32.18 -42.88
N GLU A 415 -36.56 -32.53 -43.11
CA GLU A 415 -37.52 -32.90 -42.05
C GLU A 415 -37.22 -34.33 -41.57
N LEU A 416 -37.06 -34.52 -40.25
CA LEU A 416 -37.00 -35.87 -39.64
C LEU A 416 -38.39 -36.34 -39.20
N ILE A 417 -39.20 -35.40 -38.73
CA ILE A 417 -40.56 -35.55 -38.21
C ILE A 417 -41.32 -34.30 -38.67
N PRO A 418 -42.63 -34.35 -38.99
CA PRO A 418 -43.40 -33.15 -39.30
C PRO A 418 -43.20 -32.04 -38.26
N GLY A 419 -42.68 -30.90 -38.68
CA GLY A 419 -42.37 -29.74 -37.82
C GLY A 419 -40.97 -29.72 -37.21
N LEU A 420 -40.16 -30.78 -37.40
CA LEU A 420 -38.82 -30.90 -36.81
C LEU A 420 -37.73 -31.05 -37.90
N PHE A 421 -36.96 -29.98 -38.09
CA PHE A 421 -35.95 -29.84 -39.13
C PHE A 421 -34.55 -30.16 -38.59
N LEU A 422 -33.76 -30.93 -39.35
CA LEU A 422 -32.44 -31.40 -38.94
C LEU A 422 -31.48 -30.26 -38.58
N GLY A 423 -31.52 -29.16 -39.33
CA GLY A 423 -30.70 -27.96 -39.07
C GLY A 423 -30.96 -27.36 -37.68
N ASP A 424 -32.21 -27.26 -37.25
CA ASP A 424 -32.57 -26.71 -35.94
C ASP A 424 -32.15 -27.64 -34.78
N ILE A 425 -32.23 -28.97 -34.98
CA ILE A 425 -31.69 -29.95 -34.01
C ILE A 425 -30.17 -29.81 -33.89
N ILE A 426 -29.45 -29.69 -35.01
CA ILE A 426 -27.99 -29.51 -34.99
C ILE A 426 -27.61 -28.20 -34.29
N CYS A 427 -28.33 -27.10 -34.57
CA CYS A 427 -28.13 -25.83 -33.86
C CYS A 427 -28.36 -25.95 -32.35
N LEU A 428 -29.42 -26.64 -31.91
CA LEU A 428 -29.68 -26.92 -30.49
C LEU A 428 -28.52 -27.70 -29.83
N VAL A 429 -28.08 -28.79 -30.46
CA VAL A 429 -26.99 -29.65 -29.95
C VAL A 429 -25.66 -28.88 -29.85
N LEU A 430 -25.33 -28.04 -30.84
CA LEU A 430 -24.13 -27.20 -30.83
C LEU A 430 -24.22 -26.05 -29.80
N THR A 431 -25.44 -25.59 -29.47
CA THR A 431 -25.66 -24.50 -28.50
C THR A 431 -25.52 -24.96 -27.05
N ILE A 432 -25.94 -26.19 -26.73
CA ILE A 432 -25.93 -26.72 -25.35
C ILE A 432 -24.56 -26.62 -24.65
N PRO A 433 -23.42 -27.02 -25.26
CA PRO A 433 -22.09 -26.85 -24.67
C PRO A 433 -21.69 -25.39 -24.39
N VAL A 434 -22.14 -24.46 -25.24
CA VAL A 434 -21.86 -23.02 -25.06
C VAL A 434 -22.73 -22.44 -23.94
N GLN A 435 -24.03 -22.72 -23.97
CA GLN A 435 -25.02 -22.20 -23.00
C GLN A 435 -24.79 -22.77 -21.58
N PHE A 436 -24.58 -24.08 -21.44
CA PHE A 436 -24.50 -24.74 -20.13
C PHE A 436 -23.11 -25.22 -19.71
N GLY A 437 -22.15 -25.31 -20.65
CA GLY A 437 -20.75 -25.56 -20.31
C GLY A 437 -20.04 -24.24 -19.97
N ILE A 438 -19.81 -23.42 -20.99
CA ILE A 438 -19.11 -22.13 -20.85
C ILE A 438 -19.96 -21.13 -20.05
N GLY A 439 -21.26 -21.06 -20.35
CA GLY A 439 -22.19 -20.17 -19.65
C GLY A 439 -22.36 -20.46 -18.15
N LYS A 440 -22.01 -21.66 -17.65
CA LYS A 440 -22.10 -22.03 -16.23
C LYS A 440 -21.38 -21.04 -15.30
N ARG A 441 -20.24 -20.48 -15.72
CA ARG A 441 -19.49 -19.48 -14.94
C ARG A 441 -20.36 -18.25 -14.65
N PHE A 442 -21.07 -17.75 -15.67
CA PHE A 442 -22.00 -16.65 -15.50
C PHE A 442 -23.21 -17.06 -14.63
N TYR A 443 -23.75 -18.27 -14.78
CA TYR A 443 -24.98 -18.68 -14.05
C TYR A 443 -24.78 -18.64 -12.54
N ILE A 444 -23.61 -19.09 -12.06
CA ILE A 444 -23.23 -19.03 -10.65
C ILE A 444 -23.06 -17.58 -10.19
N SER A 445 -22.38 -16.74 -11.00
CA SER A 445 -22.17 -15.31 -10.72
C SER A 445 -23.49 -14.53 -10.61
N ALA A 446 -24.39 -14.71 -11.58
CA ALA A 446 -25.69 -14.06 -11.63
C ALA A 446 -26.60 -14.49 -10.47
N TRP A 447 -26.62 -15.78 -10.11
CA TRP A 447 -27.41 -16.28 -8.99
C TRP A 447 -26.97 -15.66 -7.66
N LYS A 448 -25.66 -15.64 -7.38
CA LYS A 448 -25.09 -14.96 -6.20
C LYS A 448 -25.42 -13.46 -6.22
N SER A 449 -25.18 -12.78 -7.34
CA SER A 449 -25.51 -11.36 -7.55
C SER A 449 -26.97 -11.01 -7.25
N ILE A 450 -27.93 -11.89 -7.59
CA ILE A 450 -29.34 -11.72 -7.24
C ILE A 450 -29.59 -11.96 -5.75
N LYS A 451 -29.01 -13.03 -5.16
CA LYS A 451 -29.12 -13.37 -3.73
C LYS A 451 -28.71 -12.18 -2.85
N HIS A 452 -27.64 -11.46 -3.24
CA HIS A 452 -27.11 -10.28 -2.52
C HIS A 452 -27.77 -8.93 -2.91
N ARG A 453 -28.87 -8.95 -3.68
CA ARG A 453 -29.63 -7.76 -4.13
C ARG A 453 -28.83 -6.73 -4.96
N SER A 454 -27.66 -7.10 -5.47
CA SER A 454 -26.79 -6.25 -6.30
C SER A 454 -26.71 -6.80 -7.73
N PRO A 455 -27.68 -6.50 -8.63
CA PRO A 455 -27.74 -7.09 -9.96
C PRO A 455 -26.57 -6.63 -10.84
N THR A 456 -25.72 -7.58 -11.26
CA THR A 456 -24.52 -7.33 -12.05
C THR A 456 -24.77 -7.55 -13.55
N MET A 457 -23.75 -7.20 -14.35
CA MET A 457 -23.67 -7.48 -15.79
C MET A 457 -24.11 -8.90 -16.17
N ASP A 458 -23.64 -9.89 -15.42
CA ASP A 458 -23.84 -11.31 -15.75
C ASP A 458 -25.33 -11.72 -15.67
N VAL A 459 -26.14 -11.03 -14.84
CA VAL A 459 -27.60 -11.22 -14.75
C VAL A 459 -28.27 -10.84 -16.07
N LEU A 460 -27.89 -9.69 -16.66
CA LEU A 460 -28.44 -9.17 -17.91
C LEU A 460 -28.09 -10.10 -19.10
N VAL A 461 -26.84 -10.57 -19.12
CA VAL A 461 -26.32 -11.55 -20.09
C VAL A 461 -27.12 -12.86 -20.06
N ILE A 462 -27.41 -13.36 -18.87
CA ILE A 462 -28.11 -14.63 -18.69
C ILE A 462 -29.59 -14.53 -18.99
N LEU A 463 -30.24 -13.43 -18.61
CA LEU A 463 -31.63 -13.21 -18.95
C LEU A 463 -31.80 -13.18 -20.47
N GLY A 464 -30.94 -12.45 -21.20
CA GLY A 464 -30.96 -12.39 -22.66
C GLY A 464 -30.68 -13.74 -23.33
N THR A 465 -29.60 -14.42 -22.97
CA THR A 465 -29.19 -15.70 -23.59
C THR A 465 -30.12 -16.85 -23.24
N SER A 466 -30.59 -16.95 -21.99
CA SER A 466 -31.56 -17.97 -21.58
C SER A 466 -32.92 -17.75 -22.23
N CYS A 467 -33.39 -16.49 -22.33
CA CYS A 467 -34.62 -16.17 -23.02
C CYS A 467 -34.55 -16.61 -24.49
N ALA A 468 -33.47 -16.28 -25.21
CA ALA A 468 -33.26 -16.73 -26.58
C ALA A 468 -33.23 -18.26 -26.72
N PHE A 469 -32.54 -18.96 -25.81
CA PHE A 469 -32.41 -20.41 -25.82
C PHE A 469 -33.76 -21.12 -25.57
N PHE A 470 -34.44 -20.80 -24.46
CA PHE A 470 -35.72 -21.41 -24.12
C PHE A 470 -36.85 -21.01 -25.10
N PHE A 471 -36.83 -19.78 -25.64
CA PHE A 471 -37.76 -19.37 -26.69
C PHE A 471 -37.57 -20.20 -27.97
N SER A 472 -36.32 -20.53 -28.35
CA SER A 472 -36.04 -21.36 -29.53
C SER A 472 -36.49 -22.81 -29.34
N ILE A 473 -36.38 -23.36 -28.13
CA ILE A 473 -36.96 -24.67 -27.80
C ILE A 473 -38.50 -24.61 -27.83
N LEU A 474 -39.10 -23.51 -27.34
CA LEU A 474 -40.54 -23.32 -27.35
C LEU A 474 -41.11 -23.23 -28.78
N THR A 475 -40.49 -22.47 -29.69
CA THR A 475 -40.96 -22.38 -31.09
C THR A 475 -40.78 -23.71 -31.84
N MET A 476 -39.70 -24.44 -31.58
CA MET A 476 -39.51 -25.80 -32.11
C MET A 476 -40.58 -26.77 -31.58
N SER A 477 -40.94 -26.67 -30.29
CA SER A 477 -42.00 -27.48 -29.67
C SER A 477 -43.39 -27.13 -30.20
N VAL A 478 -43.64 -25.85 -30.48
CA VAL A 478 -44.90 -25.36 -31.09
C VAL A 478 -45.06 -25.89 -32.51
N SER A 479 -44.02 -25.85 -33.34
CA SER A 479 -44.09 -26.39 -34.72
C SER A 479 -44.33 -27.91 -34.75
N LEU A 480 -43.82 -28.64 -33.76
CA LEU A 480 -44.09 -30.07 -33.59
C LEU A 480 -45.54 -30.37 -33.16
N LEU A 481 -46.14 -29.53 -32.33
CA LEU A 481 -47.45 -29.79 -31.69
C LEU A 481 -48.66 -29.17 -32.42
N LEU A 482 -48.47 -28.11 -33.22
CA LEU A 482 -49.56 -27.35 -33.83
C LEU A 482 -49.43 -27.30 -35.37
N PRO A 483 -50.38 -27.87 -36.12
CA PRO A 483 -50.48 -27.65 -37.56
C PRO A 483 -50.82 -26.19 -37.89
N PRO A 484 -50.27 -25.60 -38.98
CA PRO A 484 -49.38 -26.20 -39.96
C PRO A 484 -47.90 -26.23 -39.51
N HIS A 485 -47.26 -27.37 -39.78
CA HIS A 485 -45.86 -27.66 -39.47
C HIS A 485 -44.86 -26.83 -40.31
N THR A 486 -44.74 -25.54 -40.03
CA THR A 486 -43.81 -24.62 -40.71
C THR A 486 -42.47 -24.53 -39.99
N ARG A 487 -41.37 -24.24 -40.72
CA ARG A 487 -40.02 -24.19 -40.13
C ARG A 487 -39.98 -23.16 -38.98
N PRO A 488 -39.64 -23.56 -37.74
CA PRO A 488 -39.60 -22.66 -36.60
C PRO A 488 -38.50 -21.61 -36.81
N SER A 489 -38.78 -20.37 -36.43
CA SER A 489 -37.80 -19.28 -36.52
C SER A 489 -36.96 -19.23 -35.25
N THR A 490 -36.04 -20.19 -35.13
CA THR A 490 -35.14 -20.33 -33.98
C THR A 490 -34.09 -19.20 -33.92
N ILE A 491 -33.57 -18.93 -32.73
CA ILE A 491 -32.56 -17.90 -32.44
C ILE A 491 -31.38 -18.44 -31.59
N PHE A 492 -31.03 -19.71 -31.80
CA PHE A 492 -29.88 -20.37 -31.16
C PHE A 492 -28.52 -19.71 -31.50
N ASP A 493 -28.43 -19.08 -32.67
CA ASP A 493 -27.33 -18.20 -33.09
C ASP A 493 -27.15 -17.01 -32.15
N THR A 494 -28.23 -16.39 -31.67
CA THR A 494 -28.14 -15.25 -30.74
C THR A 494 -27.57 -15.68 -29.38
N SER A 495 -28.00 -16.82 -28.83
CA SER A 495 -27.48 -17.36 -27.56
C SER A 495 -25.97 -17.66 -27.67
N THR A 496 -25.56 -18.39 -28.71
CA THR A 496 -24.15 -18.79 -28.90
C THR A 496 -23.22 -17.63 -29.21
N MET A 497 -23.61 -16.70 -30.09
CA MET A 497 -22.79 -15.55 -30.44
C MET A 497 -22.64 -14.56 -29.29
N LEU A 498 -23.67 -14.36 -28.46
CA LEU A 498 -23.56 -13.46 -27.31
C LEU A 498 -22.57 -13.97 -26.27
N ILE A 499 -22.63 -15.25 -25.90
CA ILE A 499 -21.62 -15.86 -25.01
C ILE A 499 -20.21 -15.77 -25.63
N THR A 500 -20.09 -15.91 -26.96
CA THR A 500 -18.81 -15.78 -27.68
C THR A 500 -18.26 -14.36 -27.64
N PHE A 501 -19.08 -13.32 -27.86
CA PHE A 501 -18.65 -11.92 -27.77
C PHE A 501 -18.33 -11.46 -26.34
N ILE A 502 -19.04 -11.99 -25.35
CA ILE A 502 -18.82 -11.64 -23.94
C ILE A 502 -17.57 -12.35 -23.39
N THR A 503 -17.33 -13.61 -23.75
CA THR A 503 -16.06 -14.31 -23.42
C THR A 503 -14.86 -13.67 -24.11
N LEU A 504 -15.00 -13.19 -25.36
CA LEU A 504 -14.00 -12.35 -26.02
C LEU A 504 -13.73 -11.06 -25.22
N SER A 505 -14.79 -10.39 -24.75
CA SER A 505 -14.67 -9.14 -24.00
C SER A 505 -13.97 -9.35 -22.65
N ARG A 506 -14.30 -10.42 -21.91
CA ARG A 506 -13.60 -10.82 -20.66
C ARG A 506 -12.14 -11.23 -20.92
N TYR A 507 -11.86 -11.93 -22.02
CA TYR A 507 -10.48 -12.25 -22.42
C TYR A 507 -9.65 -10.98 -22.69
N LEU A 508 -10.20 -10.00 -23.42
CA LEU A 508 -9.51 -8.73 -23.69
C LEU A 508 -9.35 -7.87 -22.44
N GLU A 509 -10.37 -7.83 -21.56
CA GLU A 509 -10.31 -7.22 -20.23
C GLU A 509 -9.12 -7.75 -19.41
N ASN A 510 -9.06 -9.05 -19.20
CA ASN A 510 -8.02 -9.64 -18.35
C ASN A 510 -6.66 -9.68 -19.05
N SER A 511 -6.61 -9.81 -20.38
CA SER A 511 -5.36 -9.66 -21.14
C SER A 511 -4.78 -8.24 -21.06
N ALA A 512 -5.61 -7.20 -20.91
CA ALA A 512 -5.13 -5.84 -20.68
C ALA A 512 -4.55 -5.69 -19.26
N LYS A 513 -5.25 -6.21 -18.24
CA LYS A 513 -4.77 -6.24 -16.83
C LYS A 513 -3.49 -7.06 -16.63
N GLY A 514 -3.29 -8.12 -17.42
CA GLY A 514 -2.08 -8.95 -17.36
C GLY A 514 -0.82 -8.23 -17.86
N GLN A 515 -0.93 -7.34 -18.86
CA GLN A 515 0.25 -6.66 -19.41
C GLN A 515 0.92 -5.71 -18.42
N THR A 516 0.15 -5.06 -17.55
CA THR A 516 0.67 -4.15 -16.51
C THR A 516 1.27 -4.92 -15.35
N SER A 517 0.67 -6.06 -14.97
CA SER A 517 1.26 -6.99 -13.99
C SER A 517 2.63 -7.55 -14.46
N LYS A 518 2.86 -7.69 -15.78
CA LYS A 518 4.19 -8.07 -16.31
C LYS A 518 5.27 -6.99 -16.09
N ALA A 519 4.92 -5.72 -15.89
CA ALA A 519 5.88 -4.68 -15.51
C ALA A 519 6.32 -4.83 -14.03
N LEU A 520 5.36 -5.03 -13.11
CA LEU A 520 5.65 -5.33 -11.71
C LEU A 520 6.50 -6.60 -11.57
N SER A 521 6.14 -7.66 -12.31
CA SER A 521 6.91 -8.91 -12.34
C SER A 521 8.34 -8.75 -12.86
N ARG A 522 8.63 -7.72 -13.67
CA ARG A 522 10.01 -7.40 -14.11
C ARG A 522 10.80 -6.71 -13.00
N LEU A 523 10.19 -5.79 -12.26
CA LEU A 523 10.82 -5.15 -11.09
C LEU A 523 11.19 -6.19 -10.02
N MET A 524 10.29 -7.13 -9.72
CA MET A 524 10.58 -8.23 -8.79
C MET A 524 11.73 -9.13 -9.27
N SER A 525 11.90 -9.31 -10.59
CA SER A 525 13.02 -10.08 -11.16
C SER A 525 14.38 -9.37 -11.15
N LEU A 526 14.47 -8.14 -10.61
CA LEU A 526 15.73 -7.43 -10.40
C LEU A 526 16.49 -7.99 -9.19
N ALA A 527 15.79 -8.43 -8.13
CA ALA A 527 16.44 -9.16 -7.05
C ALA A 527 16.94 -10.54 -7.56
N PRO A 528 18.19 -10.93 -7.28
CA PRO A 528 18.63 -12.32 -7.43
C PRO A 528 18.00 -13.18 -6.31
N SER A 529 17.79 -14.47 -6.56
CA SER A 529 17.26 -15.41 -5.55
C SER A 529 18.30 -15.88 -4.54
N MET A 530 19.59 -15.85 -4.92
CA MET A 530 20.73 -16.28 -4.10
C MET A 530 21.78 -15.18 -4.07
N ALA A 531 22.46 -15.06 -2.92
CA ALA A 531 23.65 -14.26 -2.71
C ALA A 531 24.84 -15.16 -2.33
N THR A 532 26.05 -14.59 -2.29
CA THR A 532 27.24 -15.25 -1.72
C THR A 532 27.83 -14.37 -0.63
N ILE A 533 28.00 -14.92 0.57
CA ILE A 533 28.53 -14.23 1.76
C ILE A 533 29.82 -14.90 2.24
N TYR A 534 30.65 -14.17 2.98
CA TYR A 534 31.68 -14.77 3.83
C TYR A 534 31.06 -15.30 5.13
N VAL A 535 31.52 -16.47 5.63
CA VAL A 535 31.00 -17.09 6.86
C VAL A 535 31.31 -16.26 8.13
N ASP A 536 32.44 -15.55 8.18
CA ASP A 536 32.79 -14.59 9.25
C ASP A 536 32.89 -13.17 8.66
N PRO A 537 31.86 -12.32 8.83
CA PRO A 537 31.89 -10.95 8.31
C PRO A 537 32.89 -10.04 9.05
N ILE A 538 33.16 -10.32 10.33
CA ILE A 538 34.06 -9.50 11.17
C ILE A 538 35.52 -9.77 10.78
N ALA A 539 35.88 -11.02 10.46
CA ALA A 539 37.17 -11.35 9.90
C ALA A 539 37.34 -10.78 8.48
N ALA A 540 36.29 -10.81 7.65
CA ALA A 540 36.32 -10.24 6.31
C ALA A 540 36.52 -8.72 6.32
N GLU A 541 35.79 -7.98 7.16
CA GLU A 541 35.93 -6.52 7.29
C GLU A 541 37.31 -6.13 7.83
N LYS A 542 37.82 -6.81 8.87
CA LYS A 542 39.19 -6.59 9.37
C LYS A 542 40.27 -6.92 8.33
N ALA A 543 40.06 -7.92 7.48
CA ALA A 543 40.97 -8.25 6.39
C ALA A 543 40.97 -7.18 5.28
N ALA A 544 39.83 -6.51 5.04
CA ALA A 544 39.75 -5.37 4.13
C ALA A 544 40.41 -4.12 4.73
N GLU A 545 40.11 -3.76 5.98
CA GLU A 545 40.76 -2.62 6.67
C GLU A 545 42.28 -2.74 6.74
N ALA A 546 42.79 -3.95 6.98
CA ALA A 546 44.22 -4.22 7.07
C ALA A 546 44.94 -4.13 5.70
N TRP A 547 44.20 -4.15 4.58
CA TRP A 547 44.76 -4.01 3.24
C TRP A 547 45.07 -2.56 2.86
N GLY A 548 44.35 -1.59 3.44
CA GLY A 548 44.52 -0.16 3.17
C GLY A 548 45.58 0.55 4.05
N LYS A 549 46.30 -0.18 4.91
CA LYS A 549 47.27 0.38 5.87
C LYS A 549 48.71 0.02 5.49
N ASP A 550 49.63 0.93 5.80
CA ASP A 550 51.02 0.93 5.32
C ASP A 550 51.79 -0.35 5.76
N PRO A 551 52.64 -0.98 4.92
CA PRO A 551 53.20 -2.32 5.17
C PRO A 551 54.16 -2.46 6.36
N THR A 552 54.39 -1.38 7.10
CA THR A 552 55.44 -1.26 8.14
C THR A 552 55.00 -1.72 9.53
N THR A 553 53.71 -2.01 9.74
CA THR A 553 53.20 -2.53 11.02
C THR A 553 53.35 -4.06 11.14
N PRO A 554 53.91 -4.59 12.24
CA PRO A 554 54.20 -6.01 12.37
C PRO A 554 52.92 -6.82 12.60
N LYS A 555 52.67 -7.82 11.75
CA LYS A 555 51.52 -8.73 11.84
C LYS A 555 51.64 -9.64 13.07
N THR A 556 50.87 -9.36 14.12
CA THR A 556 50.55 -10.37 15.14
C THR A 556 49.54 -11.37 14.55
N PRO A 557 49.81 -12.69 14.57
CA PRO A 557 48.86 -13.66 14.06
C PRO A 557 47.69 -13.82 15.05
N GLY A 558 46.52 -13.29 14.67
CA GLY A 558 45.26 -13.65 15.31
C GLY A 558 45.00 -15.15 15.19
N LEU A 559 44.27 -15.72 16.15
CA LEU A 559 44.03 -17.16 16.22
C LEU A 559 43.27 -17.66 14.97
N GLY A 560 43.63 -18.84 14.47
CA GLY A 560 43.26 -19.27 13.12
C GLY A 560 41.77 -19.56 12.92
N GLY A 561 41.12 -18.73 12.10
CA GLY A 561 39.86 -19.02 11.41
C GLY A 561 40.01 -18.75 9.92
N SER A 562 39.36 -19.55 9.07
CA SER A 562 39.44 -19.43 7.61
C SER A 562 38.55 -18.32 7.06
N ALA A 563 39.05 -17.07 7.08
CA ALA A 563 38.37 -15.86 6.59
C ALA A 563 38.11 -15.79 5.06
N HIS A 564 38.00 -16.95 4.40
CA HIS A 564 37.84 -17.14 2.96
C HIS A 564 36.79 -18.21 2.60
N GLU A 565 36.01 -18.69 3.57
CA GLU A 565 34.90 -19.60 3.28
C GLU A 565 33.71 -18.80 2.70
N GLU A 566 33.53 -18.89 1.38
CA GLU A 566 32.38 -18.33 0.65
C GLU A 566 31.18 -19.31 0.78
N ARG A 567 30.04 -18.84 1.27
CA ARG A 567 28.78 -19.62 1.34
C ARG A 567 27.69 -18.93 0.53
N SER A 568 26.99 -19.68 -0.31
CA SER A 568 25.78 -19.16 -0.97
C SER A 568 24.55 -19.35 -0.06
N VAL A 569 23.72 -18.31 0.02
CA VAL A 569 22.50 -18.27 0.82
C VAL A 569 21.35 -17.66 0.00
N PRO A 570 20.08 -18.04 0.23
CA PRO A 570 18.94 -17.34 -0.33
C PRO A 570 18.93 -15.86 0.09
N THR A 571 18.52 -14.97 -0.82
CA THR A 571 18.46 -13.51 -0.56
C THR A 571 17.55 -13.16 0.63
N GLU A 572 16.49 -13.95 0.85
CA GLU A 572 15.57 -13.86 2.00
C GLU A 572 16.27 -14.10 3.36
N LEU A 573 17.45 -14.74 3.38
CA LEU A 573 18.22 -15.04 4.59
C LEU A 573 19.43 -14.13 4.79
N LEU A 574 19.56 -13.04 4.03
CA LEU A 574 20.53 -11.97 4.28
C LEU A 574 20.15 -11.14 5.52
N GLN A 575 21.17 -10.67 6.23
CA GLN A 575 21.06 -9.97 7.51
C GLN A 575 21.94 -8.73 7.53
N LEU A 576 21.64 -7.83 8.47
CA LEU A 576 22.42 -6.61 8.68
C LEU A 576 23.85 -6.96 9.09
N GLY A 577 24.84 -6.42 8.40
CA GLY A 577 26.25 -6.70 8.68
C GLY A 577 26.87 -7.87 7.91
N ASP A 578 26.10 -8.67 7.16
CA ASP A 578 26.68 -9.66 6.22
C ASP A 578 27.61 -8.97 5.22
N VAL A 579 28.76 -9.57 4.92
CA VAL A 579 29.63 -9.14 3.83
C VAL A 579 29.37 -10.03 2.61
N VAL A 580 28.69 -9.46 1.62
CA VAL A 580 28.30 -10.08 0.34
C VAL A 580 29.37 -9.83 -0.71
N ILE A 581 29.62 -10.85 -1.54
CA ILE A 581 30.56 -10.84 -2.65
C ILE A 581 29.79 -10.62 -3.95
N LEU A 582 30.14 -9.58 -4.70
CA LEU A 582 29.64 -9.33 -6.06
C LEU A 582 30.74 -9.62 -7.08
N ARG A 583 30.44 -10.48 -8.04
CA ARG A 583 31.28 -10.78 -9.20
C ARG A 583 30.82 -9.94 -10.39
N PRO A 584 31.64 -9.79 -11.45
CA PRO A 584 31.27 -8.97 -12.60
C PRO A 584 29.97 -9.45 -13.27
N GLY A 585 29.00 -8.55 -13.48
CA GLY A 585 27.67 -8.88 -13.99
C GLY A 585 26.65 -9.39 -12.96
N ASP A 586 27.02 -9.60 -11.70
CA ASP A 586 26.06 -10.00 -10.65
C ASP A 586 25.08 -8.86 -10.34
N LYS A 587 23.86 -9.22 -9.93
CA LYS A 587 22.88 -8.26 -9.40
C LYS A 587 23.09 -8.08 -7.90
N VAL A 588 22.95 -6.84 -7.42
CA VAL A 588 23.05 -6.52 -5.99
C VAL A 588 21.83 -7.09 -5.25
N PRO A 589 22.01 -7.98 -4.25
CA PRO A 589 20.88 -8.68 -3.60
C PRO A 589 20.16 -7.85 -2.52
N ALA A 590 20.85 -6.90 -1.90
CA ALA A 590 20.37 -6.12 -0.76
C ALA A 590 21.09 -4.76 -0.72
N ASP A 591 20.53 -3.77 -0.01
CA ASP A 591 21.19 -2.45 0.09
C ASP A 591 22.40 -2.55 1.01
N GLY A 592 23.46 -1.79 0.72
CA GLY A 592 24.68 -1.85 1.52
C GLY A 592 25.76 -0.84 1.14
N VAL A 593 26.94 -0.99 1.74
CA VAL A 593 28.13 -0.13 1.55
C VAL A 593 29.28 -0.98 1.02
N LEU A 594 29.98 -0.54 -0.04
CA LEU A 594 31.21 -1.23 -0.48
C LEU A 594 32.26 -1.19 0.64
N VAL A 595 32.75 -2.36 1.04
CA VAL A 595 33.88 -2.49 1.97
C VAL A 595 35.19 -2.64 1.20
N ARG A 596 35.15 -3.23 -0.01
CA ARG A 596 36.35 -3.54 -0.79
C ARG A 596 36.12 -3.49 -2.30
N GLY A 597 37.08 -2.87 -2.99
CA GLY A 597 37.13 -2.78 -4.45
C GLY A 597 36.50 -1.50 -5.01
N GLU A 598 36.52 -1.39 -6.32
CA GLU A 598 35.82 -0.36 -7.09
C GLU A 598 35.17 -1.00 -8.32
N THR A 599 34.07 -0.41 -8.80
CA THR A 599 33.32 -0.90 -9.97
C THR A 599 32.45 0.23 -10.54
N PHE A 600 31.82 -0.02 -11.68
CA PHE A 600 30.71 0.78 -12.19
C PHE A 600 29.42 0.00 -11.94
N VAL A 601 28.41 0.63 -11.35
CA VAL A 601 27.11 0.01 -11.07
C VAL A 601 26.06 0.61 -11.98
N ASP A 602 25.33 -0.24 -12.71
CA ASP A 602 24.16 0.14 -13.48
C ASP A 602 22.93 0.19 -12.56
N GLU A 603 22.57 1.40 -12.15
CA GLU A 603 21.37 1.69 -11.35
C GLU A 603 20.14 2.02 -12.23
N SER A 604 20.25 1.96 -13.57
CA SER A 604 19.24 2.47 -14.52
C SER A 604 17.86 1.84 -14.36
N MET A 605 17.77 0.60 -13.88
CA MET A 605 16.52 -0.10 -13.61
C MET A 605 15.80 0.35 -12.33
N VAL A 606 16.46 1.12 -11.46
CA VAL A 606 15.93 1.62 -10.17
C VAL A 606 15.83 3.15 -10.16
N THR A 607 16.91 3.87 -10.52
CA THR A 607 16.95 5.34 -10.57
C THR A 607 16.44 5.90 -11.90
N GLY A 608 16.47 5.10 -12.97
CA GLY A 608 16.14 5.55 -14.32
C GLY A 608 17.23 6.39 -14.97
N GLU A 609 18.44 6.46 -14.43
CA GLU A 609 19.59 7.16 -15.04
C GLU A 609 20.40 6.20 -15.93
N ALA A 610 20.64 6.56 -17.19
CA ALA A 610 21.11 5.63 -18.23
C ALA A 610 22.65 5.47 -18.33
N MET A 611 23.39 6.02 -17.36
CA MET A 611 24.86 5.94 -17.29
C MET A 611 25.26 5.21 -16.01
N PRO A 612 26.11 4.16 -16.06
CA PRO A 612 26.61 3.49 -14.87
C PRO A 612 27.36 4.46 -13.94
N VAL A 613 27.08 4.37 -12.65
CA VAL A 613 27.68 5.22 -11.60
C VAL A 613 28.93 4.53 -11.07
N GLN A 614 30.07 5.23 -11.01
CA GLN A 614 31.26 4.67 -10.37
C GLN A 614 31.06 4.57 -8.85
N LYS A 615 31.46 3.44 -8.27
CA LYS A 615 31.40 3.15 -6.82
C LYS A 615 32.77 2.69 -6.33
N ARG A 616 33.19 3.20 -5.18
CA ARG A 616 34.43 2.87 -4.46
C ARG A 616 34.09 2.36 -3.06
N ALA A 617 35.09 1.83 -2.34
CA ALA A 617 34.93 1.49 -0.94
C ALA A 617 34.47 2.73 -0.12
N GLY A 618 33.39 2.57 0.63
CA GLY A 618 32.66 3.66 1.31
C GLY A 618 31.35 4.07 0.64
N ASP A 619 31.14 3.78 -0.65
CA ASP A 619 29.91 4.16 -1.36
C ASP A 619 28.74 3.19 -1.12
N ASN A 620 27.52 3.74 -1.16
CA ASN A 620 26.27 2.98 -1.07
C ASN A 620 25.93 2.28 -2.41
N VAL A 621 25.41 1.05 -2.32
CA VAL A 621 24.79 0.28 -3.41
C VAL A 621 23.35 -0.12 -3.07
N ILE A 622 22.53 -0.22 -4.11
CA ILE A 622 21.08 -0.40 -4.02
C ILE A 622 20.69 -1.78 -4.55
N GLY A 623 19.81 -2.51 -3.85
CA GLY A 623 19.30 -3.80 -4.28
C GLY A 623 18.64 -3.74 -5.66
N GLY A 624 18.93 -4.73 -6.51
CA GLY A 624 18.42 -4.83 -7.89
C GLY A 624 19.20 -4.04 -8.95
N SER A 625 20.21 -3.25 -8.57
CA SER A 625 21.21 -2.71 -9.50
C SER A 625 22.14 -3.82 -10.02
N VAL A 626 22.84 -3.57 -11.14
CA VAL A 626 23.74 -4.56 -11.76
C VAL A 626 25.20 -4.10 -11.62
N ASN A 627 26.05 -4.98 -11.13
CA ASN A 627 27.49 -4.75 -11.04
C ASN A 627 28.15 -4.87 -12.43
N GLY A 628 29.01 -3.92 -12.77
CA GLY A 628 29.82 -3.91 -14.00
C GLY A 628 31.04 -4.83 -13.90
N ASP A 629 32.21 -4.36 -14.34
CA ASP A 629 33.40 -5.19 -14.55
C ASP A 629 34.21 -5.55 -13.28
N GLY A 630 33.94 -4.93 -12.12
CA GLY A 630 34.71 -5.13 -10.89
C GLY A 630 34.20 -6.27 -10.00
N ARG A 631 35.09 -7.02 -9.34
CA ARG A 631 34.71 -7.84 -8.15
C ARG A 631 34.77 -6.93 -6.92
N VAL A 632 33.65 -6.78 -6.22
CA VAL A 632 33.55 -5.93 -5.01
C VAL A 632 32.91 -6.70 -3.86
N ASP A 633 33.37 -6.43 -2.64
CA ASP A 633 32.77 -6.98 -1.41
C ASP A 633 32.04 -5.83 -0.68
N PHE A 634 30.78 -6.03 -0.31
CA PHE A 634 29.95 -4.99 0.32
C PHE A 634 29.24 -5.48 1.57
N ARG A 635 29.07 -4.61 2.57
CA ARG A 635 28.37 -4.91 3.82
C ARG A 635 26.90 -4.50 3.71
N VAL A 636 25.99 -5.43 3.98
CA VAL A 636 24.54 -5.22 3.94
C VAL A 636 24.11 -4.25 5.05
N THR A 637 23.33 -3.23 4.69
CA THR A 637 22.76 -2.22 5.61
C THR A 637 21.24 -2.24 5.66
N ARG A 638 20.54 -2.79 4.65
CA ARG A 638 19.11 -3.14 4.72
C ARG A 638 18.87 -4.42 3.92
N ALA A 639 18.04 -5.33 4.44
CA ALA A 639 17.80 -6.66 3.86
C ALA A 639 16.29 -6.97 3.71
N GLY A 640 15.96 -7.93 2.85
CA GLY A 640 14.58 -8.36 2.60
C GLY A 640 13.64 -7.19 2.29
N ARG A 641 12.50 -7.15 2.98
CA ARG A 641 11.46 -6.11 2.86
C ARG A 641 11.95 -4.67 3.07
N ASP A 642 13.04 -4.48 3.82
CA ASP A 642 13.54 -3.17 4.22
C ASP A 642 14.52 -2.57 3.17
N THR A 643 14.79 -3.28 2.08
CA THR A 643 15.51 -2.76 0.89
C THR A 643 14.68 -1.75 0.11
N GLN A 644 15.35 -0.80 -0.56
CA GLN A 644 14.68 0.18 -1.43
C GLN A 644 13.83 -0.48 -2.53
N LEU A 645 14.32 -1.55 -3.16
CA LEU A 645 13.56 -2.26 -4.19
C LEU A 645 12.24 -2.86 -3.64
N SER A 646 12.28 -3.45 -2.45
CA SER A 646 11.08 -4.04 -1.83
C SER A 646 10.07 -2.98 -1.43
N GLN A 647 10.52 -1.83 -0.92
CA GLN A 647 9.64 -0.68 -0.67
C GLN A 647 9.01 -0.15 -1.96
N ILE A 648 9.77 0.01 -3.05
CA ILE A 648 9.24 0.39 -4.38
C ILE A 648 8.17 -0.61 -4.86
N VAL A 649 8.41 -1.91 -4.69
CA VAL A 649 7.45 -2.97 -5.04
C VAL A 649 6.17 -2.87 -4.20
N LYS A 650 6.27 -2.71 -2.87
CA LYS A 650 5.13 -2.47 -1.96
C LYS A 650 4.31 -1.27 -2.41
N LEU A 651 4.94 -0.11 -2.66
CA LEU A 651 4.23 1.10 -3.10
C LEU A 651 3.51 0.93 -4.45
N VAL A 652 4.04 0.11 -5.37
CA VAL A 652 3.39 -0.21 -6.66
C VAL A 652 2.28 -1.27 -6.51
N GLN A 653 2.30 -2.11 -5.48
CA GLN A 653 1.20 -3.01 -5.13
C GLN A 653 0.04 -2.22 -4.49
N ASP A 654 0.32 -1.38 -3.50
CA ASP A 654 -0.65 -0.48 -2.86
C ASP A 654 -1.32 0.46 -3.89
N ALA A 655 -0.58 0.86 -4.91
CA ALA A 655 -1.11 1.63 -6.04
C ALA A 655 -2.14 0.88 -6.91
N GLN A 656 -2.09 -0.45 -6.96
CA GLN A 656 -2.97 -1.28 -7.80
C GLN A 656 -4.18 -1.83 -7.04
N THR A 657 -4.09 -2.02 -5.72
CA THR A 657 -5.19 -2.50 -4.88
C THR A 657 -6.23 -1.41 -4.58
N ASN A 658 -5.79 -0.16 -4.41
CA ASN A 658 -6.63 0.92 -3.88
C ASN A 658 -7.51 1.61 -4.94
N ARG A 659 -8.82 1.32 -4.93
CA ARG A 659 -9.77 1.74 -5.98
C ARG A 659 -9.99 3.25 -6.07
N ALA A 660 -10.09 3.77 -7.30
CA ALA A 660 -10.38 5.19 -7.55
C ALA A 660 -11.82 5.60 -7.17
N PRO A 661 -12.06 6.80 -6.60
CA PRO A 661 -13.42 7.28 -6.31
C PRO A 661 -14.31 7.36 -7.56
N ILE A 662 -13.76 7.81 -8.69
CA ILE A 662 -14.43 7.79 -10.00
C ILE A 662 -14.87 6.38 -10.47
N GLN A 663 -14.28 5.28 -9.95
CA GLN A 663 -14.78 3.93 -10.20
C GLN A 663 -16.11 3.68 -9.49
N ARG A 664 -16.26 4.17 -8.25
CA ARG A 664 -17.52 4.08 -7.48
C ARG A 664 -18.67 4.77 -8.21
N LEU A 665 -18.40 5.84 -8.95
CA LEU A 665 -19.40 6.50 -9.80
C LEU A 665 -19.86 5.59 -10.96
N ALA A 666 -18.93 4.90 -11.65
CA ALA A 666 -19.27 3.96 -12.71
C ALA A 666 -20.06 2.74 -12.17
N ASP A 667 -19.65 2.20 -11.02
CA ASP A 667 -20.37 1.12 -10.33
C ASP A 667 -21.78 1.55 -9.90
N THR A 668 -21.94 2.78 -9.37
CA THR A 668 -23.23 3.36 -8.99
C THR A 668 -24.15 3.56 -10.20
N ILE A 669 -23.62 4.10 -11.32
CA ILE A 669 -24.37 4.26 -12.56
C ILE A 669 -24.84 2.89 -13.07
N ALA A 670 -23.97 1.88 -13.09
CA ALA A 670 -24.35 0.51 -13.50
C ALA A 670 -25.47 -0.07 -12.62
N GLY A 671 -25.42 0.14 -11.30
CA GLY A 671 -26.43 -0.31 -10.35
C GLY A 671 -27.84 0.26 -10.60
N TYR A 672 -27.97 1.53 -11.00
CA TYR A 672 -29.25 2.11 -11.41
C TYR A 672 -29.64 1.76 -12.86
N PHE A 673 -28.66 1.62 -13.74
CA PHE A 673 -28.86 1.39 -15.18
C PHE A 673 -29.44 -0.01 -15.46
N ILE A 674 -28.98 -1.05 -14.77
CA ILE A 674 -29.44 -2.44 -15.00
C ILE A 674 -30.95 -2.61 -14.72
N PRO A 675 -31.51 -2.20 -13.55
CA PRO A 675 -32.95 -2.22 -13.33
C PRO A 675 -33.75 -1.38 -14.35
N ALA A 676 -33.23 -0.21 -14.73
CA ALA A 676 -33.88 0.65 -15.72
C ALA A 676 -33.97 -0.03 -17.11
N ILE A 677 -32.93 -0.76 -17.53
CA ILE A 677 -32.93 -1.55 -18.78
C ILE A 677 -33.99 -2.66 -18.74
N LEU A 678 -34.12 -3.37 -17.61
CA LEU A 678 -35.11 -4.45 -17.48
C LEU A 678 -36.54 -3.90 -17.58
N ILE A 679 -36.81 -2.76 -16.95
CA ILE A 679 -38.09 -2.04 -17.06
C ILE A 679 -38.33 -1.54 -18.49
N LEU A 680 -37.31 -0.98 -19.16
CA LEU A 680 -37.40 -0.52 -20.55
C LEU A 680 -37.60 -1.68 -21.54
N GLY A 681 -36.97 -2.82 -21.33
CA GLY A 681 -37.13 -4.03 -22.15
C GLY A 681 -38.55 -4.61 -22.03
N LEU A 682 -39.07 -4.73 -20.81
CA LEU A 682 -40.45 -5.16 -20.56
C LEU A 682 -41.47 -4.14 -21.10
N GLY A 683 -41.22 -2.84 -20.90
CA GLY A 683 -42.04 -1.75 -21.45
C GLY A 683 -42.05 -1.75 -22.99
N THR A 684 -40.91 -2.02 -23.63
CA THR A 684 -40.80 -2.19 -25.09
C THR A 684 -41.64 -3.37 -25.57
N PHE A 685 -41.55 -4.52 -24.89
CA PHE A 685 -42.36 -5.70 -25.21
C PHE A 685 -43.86 -5.41 -25.11
N LEU A 686 -44.32 -4.86 -23.98
CA LEU A 686 -45.74 -4.56 -23.74
C LEU A 686 -46.28 -3.49 -24.69
N CYS A 687 -45.52 -2.42 -24.91
CA CYS A 687 -45.91 -1.32 -25.81
C CYS A 687 -46.07 -1.82 -27.25
N TRP A 688 -45.09 -2.54 -27.80
CA TRP A 688 -45.21 -3.10 -29.16
C TRP A 688 -46.26 -4.20 -29.27
N MET A 689 -46.48 -5.00 -28.22
CA MET A 689 -47.55 -6.00 -28.21
C MET A 689 -48.93 -5.33 -28.35
N VAL A 690 -49.23 -4.34 -27.51
CA VAL A 690 -50.49 -3.55 -27.62
C VAL A 690 -50.57 -2.82 -28.96
N LEU A 691 -49.52 -2.08 -29.34
CA LEU A 691 -49.52 -1.25 -30.55
C LEU A 691 -49.67 -2.08 -31.83
N SER A 692 -49.09 -3.29 -31.88
CA SER A 692 -49.23 -4.22 -33.01
C SER A 692 -50.64 -4.82 -33.14
N HIS A 693 -51.47 -4.75 -32.10
CA HIS A 693 -52.89 -5.14 -32.12
C HIS A 693 -53.84 -3.94 -32.34
N VAL A 694 -53.44 -2.72 -31.95
CA VAL A 694 -54.27 -1.50 -32.09
C VAL A 694 -54.09 -0.81 -33.45
N LEU A 695 -52.90 -0.85 -34.07
CA LEU A 695 -52.66 -0.20 -35.36
C LEU A 695 -53.29 -0.96 -36.54
N THR A 696 -54.11 -0.27 -37.33
CA THR A 696 -54.69 -0.77 -38.59
C THR A 696 -53.63 -1.10 -39.65
N ASN A 697 -52.50 -0.39 -39.64
CA ASN A 697 -51.35 -0.59 -40.51
C ASN A 697 -50.07 -0.70 -39.64
N PRO A 698 -49.73 -1.89 -39.12
CA PRO A 698 -48.50 -2.08 -38.35
C PRO A 698 -47.25 -2.03 -39.25
N PRO A 699 -46.05 -1.74 -38.71
CA PRO A 699 -44.81 -1.69 -39.50
C PRO A 699 -44.53 -3.00 -40.26
N LYS A 700 -43.89 -2.90 -41.44
CA LYS A 700 -43.72 -4.00 -42.40
C LYS A 700 -43.20 -5.33 -41.82
N ILE A 701 -42.35 -5.28 -40.79
CA ILE A 701 -41.80 -6.47 -40.12
C ILE A 701 -42.87 -7.31 -39.39
N PHE A 702 -43.96 -6.70 -38.94
CA PHE A 702 -45.12 -7.38 -38.32
C PHE A 702 -46.11 -7.94 -39.35
N LEU A 703 -45.87 -7.69 -40.65
CA LEU A 703 -46.70 -8.13 -41.80
C LEU A 703 -45.99 -9.19 -42.66
N GLN A 704 -44.81 -9.65 -42.26
CA GLN A 704 -44.07 -10.71 -42.95
C GLN A 704 -44.22 -12.03 -42.19
N ASP A 705 -44.92 -13.00 -42.76
CA ASP A 705 -45.14 -14.31 -42.13
C ASP A 705 -43.84 -15.07 -41.85
N SER A 706 -42.80 -14.84 -42.66
CA SER A 706 -41.43 -15.35 -42.43
C SER A 706 -40.78 -14.83 -41.12
N SER A 707 -41.34 -13.78 -40.52
CA SER A 707 -40.93 -13.23 -39.21
C SER A 707 -41.74 -13.80 -38.04
N GLY A 708 -42.42 -14.94 -38.22
CA GLY A 708 -42.97 -15.79 -37.14
C GLY A 708 -43.97 -15.12 -36.20
N GLY A 709 -44.71 -14.13 -36.70
CA GLY A 709 -45.81 -13.48 -35.99
C GLY A 709 -45.42 -12.37 -35.01
N LYS A 710 -46.42 -11.58 -34.63
CA LYS A 710 -46.26 -10.32 -33.86
C LYS A 710 -45.51 -10.53 -32.53
N ILE A 711 -45.81 -11.62 -31.82
CA ILE A 711 -45.21 -11.94 -30.51
C ILE A 711 -43.69 -12.13 -30.66
N MET A 712 -43.21 -12.85 -31.68
CA MET A 712 -41.77 -13.06 -31.84
C MET A 712 -41.05 -11.75 -32.17
N VAL A 713 -41.64 -10.85 -32.95
CA VAL A 713 -41.04 -9.52 -33.20
C VAL A 713 -40.90 -8.74 -31.89
N CYS A 714 -41.92 -8.72 -31.04
CA CYS A 714 -41.85 -8.08 -29.72
C CYS A 714 -40.79 -8.72 -28.80
N VAL A 715 -40.66 -10.07 -28.79
CA VAL A 715 -39.62 -10.78 -28.03
C VAL A 715 -38.22 -10.46 -28.57
N LYS A 716 -38.02 -10.44 -29.90
CA LYS A 716 -36.73 -10.08 -30.53
C LYS A 716 -36.32 -8.65 -30.20
N LEU A 717 -37.25 -7.69 -30.18
CA LEU A 717 -36.98 -6.31 -29.75
C LEU A 717 -36.63 -6.25 -28.26
N CYS A 718 -37.36 -6.96 -27.39
CA CYS A 718 -37.09 -7.04 -25.96
C CYS A 718 -35.68 -7.58 -25.66
N ILE A 719 -35.32 -8.72 -26.28
CA ILE A 719 -33.96 -9.30 -26.18
C ILE A 719 -32.93 -8.31 -26.72
N SER A 720 -33.20 -7.62 -27.84
CA SER A 720 -32.29 -6.62 -28.41
C SER A 720 -32.01 -5.46 -27.45
N VAL A 721 -33.02 -4.93 -26.77
CA VAL A 721 -32.85 -3.87 -25.73
C VAL A 721 -32.02 -4.38 -24.55
N ILE A 722 -32.35 -5.56 -24.02
CA ILE A 722 -31.65 -6.20 -22.89
C ILE A 722 -30.17 -6.44 -23.24
N VAL A 723 -29.90 -6.93 -24.45
CA VAL A 723 -28.55 -7.27 -24.92
C VAL A 723 -27.73 -6.02 -25.27
N PHE A 724 -28.31 -5.05 -25.98
CA PHE A 724 -27.57 -3.87 -26.41
C PHE A 724 -27.05 -3.05 -25.23
N ALA A 725 -27.87 -2.93 -24.19
CA ALA A 725 -27.63 -2.02 -23.09
C ALA A 725 -26.63 -2.52 -22.03
N CYS A 726 -25.81 -3.55 -22.31
CA CYS A 726 -24.77 -3.95 -21.36
C CYS A 726 -23.84 -2.77 -21.01
N PRO A 727 -23.63 -2.41 -19.73
CA PRO A 727 -22.60 -1.46 -19.31
C PRO A 727 -21.16 -2.03 -19.40
N CYS A 728 -20.94 -3.01 -20.27
CA CYS A 728 -19.70 -3.74 -20.49
C CYS A 728 -18.50 -2.78 -20.67
N ALA A 729 -18.61 -1.80 -21.56
CA ALA A 729 -17.58 -0.79 -21.81
C ALA A 729 -17.46 0.24 -20.66
N LEU A 730 -18.53 0.47 -19.88
CA LEU A 730 -18.58 1.49 -18.83
C LEU A 730 -17.73 1.09 -17.62
N GLY A 731 -17.90 -0.15 -17.12
CA GLY A 731 -17.11 -0.68 -16.00
C GLY A 731 -15.63 -0.89 -16.35
N LEU A 732 -15.31 -1.09 -17.64
CA LEU A 732 -13.95 -1.25 -18.15
C LEU A 732 -13.19 0.07 -18.33
N ALA A 733 -13.90 1.17 -18.59
CA ALA A 733 -13.32 2.46 -19.01
C ALA A 733 -12.34 3.06 -18.00
N THR A 734 -12.68 3.00 -16.71
CA THR A 734 -11.88 3.53 -15.60
C THR A 734 -10.67 2.65 -15.27
N PRO A 735 -10.83 1.37 -14.85
CA PRO A 735 -9.71 0.57 -14.36
C PRO A 735 -8.63 0.34 -15.43
N THR A 736 -9.02 0.13 -16.70
CA THR A 736 -8.05 -0.07 -17.80
C THR A 736 -7.19 1.18 -18.02
N ALA A 737 -7.78 2.37 -17.96
CA ALA A 737 -7.05 3.62 -18.15
C ALA A 737 -6.19 3.99 -16.94
N VAL A 738 -6.65 3.76 -15.70
CA VAL A 738 -5.84 3.93 -14.49
C VAL A 738 -4.64 2.99 -14.49
N MET A 739 -4.85 1.71 -14.76
CA MET A 739 -3.82 0.68 -14.66
C MET A 739 -2.74 0.80 -15.76
N VAL A 740 -3.11 1.17 -17.00
CA VAL A 740 -2.12 1.48 -18.04
C VAL A 740 -1.43 2.82 -17.76
N GLY A 741 -2.16 3.81 -17.23
CA GLY A 741 -1.62 5.14 -16.91
C GLY A 741 -0.57 5.12 -15.80
N THR A 742 -0.82 4.38 -14.71
CA THR A 742 0.12 4.20 -13.60
C THR A 742 1.35 3.38 -14.02
N GLY A 743 1.20 2.36 -14.87
CA GLY A 743 2.33 1.64 -15.47
C GLY A 743 3.24 2.55 -16.30
N VAL A 744 2.66 3.41 -17.16
CA VAL A 744 3.42 4.42 -17.92
C VAL A 744 4.04 5.49 -17.00
N GLY A 745 3.39 5.81 -15.87
CA GLY A 745 3.98 6.65 -14.82
C GLY A 745 5.25 6.04 -14.25
N ALA A 746 5.20 4.78 -13.82
CA ALA A 746 6.36 4.05 -13.28
C ALA A 746 7.50 3.94 -14.30
N GLU A 747 7.21 3.66 -15.58
CA GLU A 747 8.19 3.67 -16.68
C GLU A 747 8.87 5.05 -16.89
N ASN A 748 8.29 6.13 -16.38
CA ASN A 748 8.86 7.49 -16.41
C ASN A 748 9.39 7.96 -15.04
N GLY A 749 9.41 7.10 -14.02
CA GLY A 749 9.87 7.42 -12.66
C GLY A 749 8.84 8.11 -11.76
N ILE A 750 7.55 7.98 -12.06
CA ILE A 750 6.43 8.58 -11.33
C ILE A 750 5.57 7.47 -10.71
N LEU A 751 5.73 7.22 -9.41
CA LEU A 751 4.90 6.26 -8.66
C LEU A 751 3.73 7.01 -8.02
N ILE A 752 2.50 6.49 -8.14
CA ILE A 752 1.28 7.14 -7.63
C ILE A 752 0.50 6.11 -6.80
N LYS A 753 0.38 6.35 -5.48
CA LYS A 753 -0.28 5.45 -4.52
C LYS A 753 -1.80 5.51 -4.63
N GLY A 754 -2.31 4.82 -5.64
CA GLY A 754 -3.70 4.42 -5.72
C GLY A 754 -4.61 5.41 -6.44
N GLY A 755 -5.84 4.95 -6.70
CA GLY A 755 -6.78 5.68 -7.53
C GLY A 755 -7.35 6.96 -6.90
N ALA A 756 -7.21 7.15 -5.58
CA ALA A 756 -7.66 8.34 -4.87
C ALA A 756 -6.68 9.53 -5.04
N ALA A 757 -5.38 9.28 -4.81
CA ALA A 757 -4.30 10.21 -5.12
C ALA A 757 -4.42 10.74 -6.54
N LEU A 758 -4.48 9.82 -7.52
CA LEU A 758 -4.63 10.12 -8.95
C LEU A 758 -5.83 11.04 -9.26
N GLU A 759 -6.96 10.92 -8.55
CA GLU A 759 -8.09 11.82 -8.76
C GLU A 759 -7.82 13.22 -8.20
N ARG A 760 -7.27 13.31 -6.97
CA ARG A 760 -6.89 14.58 -6.35
C ARG A 760 -5.85 15.32 -7.19
N THR A 761 -4.86 14.62 -7.78
CA THR A 761 -3.80 15.22 -8.62
C THR A 761 -4.35 16.02 -9.80
N THR A 762 -5.53 15.66 -10.32
CA THR A 762 -6.17 16.45 -11.40
C THR A 762 -6.77 17.78 -10.92
N LYS A 763 -7.03 17.91 -9.62
CA LYS A 763 -7.71 19.05 -8.97
C LYS A 763 -6.73 20.02 -8.32
N VAL A 764 -5.44 19.66 -8.17
CA VAL A 764 -4.38 20.52 -7.60
C VAL A 764 -4.34 21.87 -8.32
N THR A 765 -4.47 22.92 -7.50
CA THR A 765 -4.38 24.33 -7.91
C THR A 765 -3.12 25.01 -7.37
N GLN A 766 -2.59 24.56 -6.24
CA GLN A 766 -1.38 25.10 -5.62
C GLN A 766 -0.41 23.99 -5.19
N ILE A 767 0.87 24.18 -5.49
CA ILE A 767 1.98 23.39 -4.97
C ILE A 767 2.73 24.20 -3.91
N VAL A 768 3.00 23.57 -2.78
CA VAL A 768 4.00 24.01 -1.81
C VAL A 768 5.24 23.14 -2.01
N LEU A 769 6.42 23.76 -2.10
CA LEU A 769 7.70 23.05 -2.15
C LEU A 769 8.52 23.38 -0.90
N ASP A 770 9.24 22.41 -0.36
CA ASP A 770 10.37 22.71 0.52
C ASP A 770 11.57 23.26 -0.29
N LYS A 771 12.40 24.06 0.39
CA LYS A 771 13.62 24.65 -0.18
C LYS A 771 14.79 23.66 -0.19
N THR A 772 15.01 22.95 0.90
CA THR A 772 16.25 22.20 1.18
C THR A 772 16.11 20.77 0.70
N GLY A 773 17.03 20.29 -0.13
CA GLY A 773 16.94 18.95 -0.73
C GLY A 773 15.92 18.84 -1.88
N THR A 774 14.77 19.51 -1.78
CA THR A 774 13.75 19.57 -2.84
C THR A 774 14.11 20.57 -3.96
N ILE A 775 14.13 21.90 -3.72
CA ILE A 775 14.51 22.91 -4.75
C ILE A 775 16.03 22.99 -4.95
N THR A 776 16.78 22.87 -3.87
CA THR A 776 18.25 22.88 -3.83
C THR A 776 18.80 21.47 -3.74
N TYR A 777 20.10 21.27 -3.98
CA TYR A 777 20.75 19.98 -3.75
C TYR A 777 20.92 19.62 -2.26
N GLY A 778 20.60 20.53 -1.32
CA GLY A 778 20.86 20.34 0.11
C GLY A 778 22.36 20.30 0.43
N LYS A 779 23.19 20.86 -0.46
CA LYS A 779 24.64 20.88 -0.38
C LYS A 779 25.11 22.32 -0.48
N MET A 780 25.64 22.81 0.63
CA MET A 780 26.34 24.09 0.67
C MET A 780 27.63 24.03 -0.15
N SER A 781 27.94 25.14 -0.80
CA SER A 781 29.17 25.37 -1.56
C SER A 781 29.65 26.80 -1.32
N VAL A 782 30.96 27.02 -1.28
CA VAL A 782 31.51 28.38 -1.28
C VAL A 782 31.21 29.02 -2.64
N VAL A 783 30.56 30.19 -2.60
CA VAL A 783 30.34 31.05 -3.79
C VAL A 783 31.50 32.01 -3.95
N GLU A 784 31.86 32.67 -2.86
CA GLU A 784 32.78 33.81 -2.84
C GLU A 784 33.60 33.80 -1.55
N SER A 785 34.85 34.24 -1.66
CA SER A 785 35.80 34.33 -0.55
C SER A 785 36.42 35.72 -0.54
N VAL A 786 36.11 36.50 0.50
CA VAL A 786 36.63 37.87 0.66
C VAL A 786 37.74 37.82 1.70
N LEU A 787 38.99 37.80 1.23
CA LEU A 787 40.18 37.82 2.09
C LEU A 787 40.65 39.26 2.33
N GLU A 788 41.23 39.52 3.50
CA GLU A 788 41.88 40.81 3.77
C GLU A 788 43.18 40.98 2.95
N SER A 789 43.64 42.21 2.75
CA SER A 789 44.78 42.53 1.86
C SER A 789 46.09 41.84 2.27
N GLU A 790 46.33 41.63 3.59
CA GLU A 790 47.47 40.85 4.09
C GLU A 790 47.49 39.41 3.50
N TRP A 791 46.34 38.84 3.12
CA TRP A 791 46.21 37.46 2.62
C TRP A 791 45.95 37.39 1.11
N HIS A 792 45.21 38.36 0.56
CA HIS A 792 44.82 38.41 -0.85
C HIS A 792 46.01 38.66 -1.80
N ASP A 793 46.90 39.61 -1.46
CA ASP A 793 47.87 40.17 -2.42
C ASP A 793 49.04 39.22 -2.79
N ASN A 794 49.13 38.05 -2.17
CA ASN A 794 50.15 37.04 -2.46
C ASN A 794 49.49 35.67 -2.65
N GLU A 795 49.65 35.06 -3.83
CA GLU A 795 49.06 33.75 -4.15
C GLU A 795 49.45 32.67 -3.12
N TRP A 796 50.71 32.70 -2.64
CA TRP A 796 51.19 31.85 -1.56
C TRP A 796 50.37 32.01 -0.27
N ARG A 797 50.02 33.24 0.11
CA ARG A 797 49.23 33.52 1.33
C ARG A 797 47.78 33.12 1.15
N ARG A 798 47.18 33.31 -0.03
CA ARG A 798 45.84 32.79 -0.37
C ARG A 798 45.79 31.26 -0.23
N ARG A 799 46.77 30.54 -0.80
CA ARG A 799 46.87 29.07 -0.64
C ARG A 799 47.09 28.67 0.83
N LEU A 800 47.98 29.34 1.56
CA LEU A 800 48.19 29.08 2.99
C LEU A 800 46.93 29.32 3.84
N TRP A 801 46.17 30.38 3.54
CA TRP A 801 44.90 30.68 4.21
C TRP A 801 43.87 29.55 3.98
N TRP A 802 43.70 29.11 2.73
CA TRP A 802 42.83 27.97 2.41
C TRP A 802 43.28 26.66 3.07
N ALA A 803 44.59 26.42 3.18
CA ALA A 803 45.11 25.27 3.90
C ALA A 803 44.82 25.34 5.42
N ILE A 804 45.00 26.51 6.05
CA ILE A 804 44.66 26.75 7.47
C ILE A 804 43.17 26.52 7.73
N VAL A 805 42.30 27.12 6.91
CA VAL A 805 40.84 27.05 7.06
C VAL A 805 40.30 25.65 6.74
N GLY A 806 40.79 25.02 5.67
CA GLY A 806 40.42 23.66 5.30
C GLY A 806 40.85 22.62 6.35
N LEU A 807 42.05 22.75 6.93
CA LEU A 807 42.49 21.88 8.03
C LEU A 807 41.65 22.08 9.29
N ALA A 808 41.24 23.32 9.61
CA ALA A 808 40.40 23.60 10.77
C ALA A 808 39.02 22.92 10.67
N GLU A 809 38.37 22.99 9.50
CA GLU A 809 37.07 22.35 9.25
C GLU A 809 37.18 20.85 8.89
N MET A 810 38.39 20.26 8.77
CA MET A 810 38.57 18.84 8.45
C MET A 810 37.97 17.89 9.50
N GLY A 811 37.85 18.33 10.75
CA GLY A 811 37.18 17.60 11.84
C GLY A 811 35.68 17.89 11.98
N SER A 812 35.08 18.61 11.02
CA SER A 812 33.74 19.20 11.14
C SER A 812 32.69 18.43 10.32
N GLU A 813 31.84 17.69 11.02
CA GLU A 813 30.72 16.96 10.40
C GLU A 813 29.61 17.88 9.86
N HIS A 814 29.62 19.17 10.22
CA HIS A 814 28.59 20.13 9.84
C HIS A 814 28.61 20.41 8.32
N PRO A 815 27.45 20.59 7.64
CA PRO A 815 27.41 20.85 6.20
C PRO A 815 28.27 22.05 5.74
N VAL A 816 28.38 23.07 6.61
CA VAL A 816 29.30 24.21 6.47
C VAL A 816 30.76 23.74 6.36
N GLY A 817 31.24 22.95 7.31
CA GLY A 817 32.64 22.52 7.36
C GLY A 817 33.01 21.69 6.15
N LYS A 818 32.11 20.79 5.73
CA LYS A 818 32.27 20.00 4.49
C LYS A 818 32.29 20.88 3.23
N ALA A 819 31.50 21.95 3.18
CA ALA A 819 31.51 22.90 2.07
C ALA A 819 32.80 23.75 2.03
N ILE A 820 33.30 24.17 3.20
CA ILE A 820 34.57 24.91 3.33
C ILE A 820 35.76 24.00 2.98
N LEU A 821 35.77 22.74 3.44
CA LEU A 821 36.78 21.74 3.11
C LEU A 821 36.83 21.44 1.60
N ALA A 822 35.66 21.31 0.95
CA ALA A 822 35.56 21.14 -0.50
C ALA A 822 36.08 22.37 -1.27
N GLY A 823 35.74 23.59 -0.82
CA GLY A 823 36.27 24.83 -1.37
C GLY A 823 37.79 24.94 -1.22
N ALA A 824 38.33 24.56 -0.06
CA ALA A 824 39.77 24.54 0.20
C ALA A 824 40.50 23.54 -0.71
N ARG A 825 39.96 22.32 -0.90
CA ARG A 825 40.51 21.33 -1.87
C ARG A 825 40.54 21.90 -3.29
N GLN A 826 39.45 22.52 -3.73
CA GLN A 826 39.33 23.10 -5.07
C GLN A 826 40.31 24.27 -5.30
N GLU A 827 40.48 25.17 -4.33
CA GLU A 827 41.43 26.30 -4.41
C GLU A 827 42.90 25.90 -4.26
N LEU A 828 43.17 24.70 -3.72
CA LEU A 828 44.51 24.12 -3.60
C LEU A 828 44.89 23.18 -4.75
N ASP A 829 43.98 22.94 -5.71
CA ASP A 829 44.12 22.00 -6.83
C ASP A 829 44.32 20.54 -6.36
N ILE A 830 43.63 20.17 -5.28
CA ILE A 830 43.63 18.84 -4.67
C ILE A 830 42.37 18.09 -5.13
N GLU A 831 42.49 16.78 -5.41
CA GLU A 831 41.35 15.93 -5.77
C GLU A 831 40.24 15.96 -4.69
N ALA A 832 38.99 15.73 -5.10
CA ALA A 832 37.80 15.96 -4.27
C ALA A 832 37.81 15.23 -2.90
N ASP A 833 38.51 14.09 -2.81
CA ASP A 833 38.69 13.29 -1.58
C ASP A 833 40.10 13.37 -0.97
N GLY A 834 41.03 14.12 -1.59
CA GLY A 834 42.42 14.20 -1.18
C GLY A 834 42.62 14.72 0.25
N VAL A 835 43.58 14.16 0.98
CA VAL A 835 43.87 14.58 2.36
C VAL A 835 44.66 15.90 2.34
N LEU A 836 44.24 16.87 3.15
CA LEU A 836 45.04 18.09 3.37
C LEU A 836 46.26 17.76 4.23
N GLU A 837 47.46 18.03 3.73
CA GLU A 837 48.69 17.76 4.47
C GLU A 837 48.89 18.76 5.63
N GLY A 838 48.71 18.27 6.86
CA GLY A 838 48.93 19.03 8.08
C GLY A 838 48.46 18.25 9.32
N SER A 839 48.59 18.87 10.49
CA SER A 839 48.04 18.32 11.74
C SER A 839 47.16 19.34 12.47
N VAL A 840 46.06 18.84 13.04
CA VAL A 840 45.09 19.63 13.83
C VAL A 840 45.23 19.25 15.31
N GLY A 841 45.21 20.24 16.20
CA GLY A 841 45.17 20.10 17.65
C GLY A 841 44.12 21.02 18.27
N ASP A 842 43.74 20.74 19.53
CA ASP A 842 42.78 21.52 20.33
C ASP A 842 41.49 21.94 19.59
N PHE A 843 40.95 21.06 18.74
CA PHE A 843 39.69 21.28 18.02
C PHE A 843 38.52 21.36 19.01
N LYS A 844 37.81 22.50 19.01
CA LYS A 844 36.67 22.77 19.87
C LYS A 844 35.52 23.38 19.08
N VAL A 845 34.41 22.64 19.00
CA VAL A 845 33.14 23.12 18.42
C VAL A 845 32.35 23.89 19.48
N THR A 846 31.77 25.03 19.10
CA THR A 846 30.75 25.76 19.87
C THR A 846 29.46 25.79 19.05
N VAL A 847 28.49 24.97 19.46
CA VAL A 847 27.21 24.77 18.74
C VAL A 847 26.50 26.10 18.48
N GLY A 848 26.05 26.32 17.24
CA GLY A 848 25.37 27.55 16.81
C GLY A 848 26.28 28.78 16.68
N LYS A 849 27.60 28.64 16.83
CA LYS A 849 28.56 29.77 16.81
C LYS A 849 29.74 29.57 15.86
N GLY A 850 30.45 28.44 15.96
CA GLY A 850 31.66 28.19 15.16
C GLY A 850 32.60 27.16 15.76
N ILE A 851 33.80 27.05 15.16
CA ILE A 851 34.90 26.20 15.62
C ILE A 851 36.14 27.02 15.98
N ASN A 852 36.96 26.49 16.88
CA ASN A 852 38.30 26.96 17.19
C ASN A 852 39.26 25.77 17.08
N ALA A 853 40.37 25.92 16.35
CA ALA A 853 41.34 24.87 16.11
C ALA A 853 42.77 25.44 16.07
N LEU A 854 43.74 24.65 16.51
CA LEU A 854 45.16 24.91 16.30
C LEU A 854 45.63 24.04 15.12
N VAL A 855 46.15 24.66 14.05
CA VAL A 855 46.53 23.95 12.83
C VAL A 855 48.01 24.19 12.47
N GLU A 856 48.69 23.12 12.08
CA GLU A 856 50.09 23.11 11.61
C GLU A 856 50.09 22.58 10.16
N PRO A 857 49.98 23.46 9.14
CA PRO A 857 49.93 23.06 7.73
C PRO A 857 51.30 22.65 7.20
N ALA A 858 51.39 21.49 6.53
CA ALA A 858 52.68 20.94 6.06
C ALA A 858 53.36 21.79 4.97
N SER A 859 52.57 22.60 4.24
CA SER A 859 53.08 23.50 3.20
C SER A 859 53.88 24.70 3.76
N ALA A 860 53.85 24.98 5.06
CA ALA A 860 54.58 26.10 5.63
C ALA A 860 56.08 25.76 5.80
N VAL A 861 56.96 26.57 5.18
CA VAL A 861 58.43 26.38 5.21
C VAL A 861 58.99 26.42 6.63
N ASP A 862 58.40 27.28 7.48
CA ASP A 862 58.49 27.19 8.94
C ASP A 862 57.26 26.44 9.46
N ARG A 863 57.44 25.46 10.36
CA ARG A 863 56.34 24.72 11.02
C ARG A 863 55.64 25.58 12.09
N ASN A 864 55.01 26.66 11.64
CA ASN A 864 54.25 27.55 12.48
C ASN A 864 52.85 26.99 12.75
N ARG A 865 52.38 27.21 13.98
CA ARG A 865 51.05 26.82 14.43
C ARG A 865 50.14 28.03 14.41
N TYR A 866 49.07 27.95 13.64
CA TYR A 866 48.07 28.99 13.50
C TYR A 866 46.85 28.64 14.34
N ARG A 867 46.31 29.60 15.09
CA ARG A 867 45.01 29.47 15.75
C ARG A 867 43.92 30.01 14.82
N ALA A 868 43.13 29.10 14.26
CA ALA A 868 41.99 29.43 13.42
C ALA A 868 40.70 29.47 14.25
N LEU A 869 39.92 30.54 14.11
CA LEU A 869 38.52 30.60 14.54
C LEU A 869 37.66 30.84 13.30
N VAL A 870 36.65 30.00 13.11
CA VAL A 870 35.72 30.05 11.97
C VAL A 870 34.31 30.06 12.53
N GLY A 871 33.50 31.08 12.21
CA GLY A 871 32.16 31.20 12.79
C GLY A 871 31.39 32.47 12.44
N ASN A 872 30.34 32.76 13.22
CA ASN A 872 29.57 33.99 13.08
C ASN A 872 30.24 35.19 13.79
N VAL A 873 29.79 36.41 13.49
CA VAL A 873 30.37 37.67 14.04
C VAL A 873 30.39 37.65 15.58
N ALA A 874 29.32 37.18 16.22
CA ALA A 874 29.23 37.09 17.67
C ALA A 874 30.30 36.16 18.27
N TYR A 875 30.65 35.06 17.59
CA TYR A 875 31.71 34.16 18.03
C TYR A 875 33.10 34.79 17.97
N LEU A 876 33.39 35.60 16.94
CA LEU A 876 34.65 36.34 16.86
C LEU A 876 34.73 37.41 17.95
N GLN A 877 33.65 38.19 18.14
CA GLN A 877 33.55 39.20 19.19
C GLN A 877 33.68 38.61 20.61
N GLU A 878 33.06 37.46 20.90
CA GLU A 878 33.22 36.75 22.18
C GLU A 878 34.66 36.27 22.46
N ASN A 879 35.46 36.06 21.41
CA ASN A 879 36.89 35.72 21.53
C ASN A 879 37.80 36.96 21.47
N GLY A 880 37.24 38.18 21.51
CA GLY A 880 38.00 39.44 21.55
C GLY A 880 38.54 39.91 20.20
N ILE A 881 37.98 39.43 19.08
CA ILE A 881 38.38 39.82 17.73
C ILE A 881 37.44 40.91 17.23
N GLU A 882 37.99 42.09 16.94
CA GLU A 882 37.26 43.18 16.29
C GLU A 882 37.05 42.83 14.79
N VAL A 883 35.79 42.85 14.35
CA VAL A 883 35.40 42.71 12.94
C VAL A 883 34.96 44.10 12.45
N PRO A 884 35.51 44.64 11.35
CA PRO A 884 35.18 45.99 10.90
C PRO A 884 33.69 46.17 10.55
N GLU A 885 33.07 47.25 11.04
CA GLU A 885 31.62 47.52 10.83
C GLU A 885 31.25 47.71 9.35
N ASP A 886 32.17 48.27 8.55
CA ASP A 886 32.01 48.41 7.09
C ASP A 886 31.97 47.07 6.36
N VAL A 887 32.66 46.04 6.88
CA VAL A 887 32.58 44.67 6.35
C VAL A 887 31.25 44.01 6.74
N ILE A 888 30.73 44.30 7.94
CA ILE A 888 29.42 43.82 8.39
C ILE A 888 28.32 44.44 7.52
N GLU A 889 28.29 45.78 7.38
CA GLU A 889 27.33 46.46 6.48
C GLU A 889 27.47 46.00 5.03
N ALA A 890 28.69 45.77 4.52
CA ALA A 890 28.89 45.26 3.17
C ALA A 890 28.28 43.85 2.97
N SER A 891 28.37 42.97 3.96
CA SER A 891 27.74 41.64 3.88
C SER A 891 26.20 41.72 3.81
N GLU A 892 25.57 42.59 4.62
CA GLU A 892 24.12 42.83 4.57
C GLU A 892 23.67 43.56 3.28
N GLN A 893 24.55 44.38 2.69
CA GLN A 893 24.30 45.08 1.43
C GLN A 893 24.49 44.16 0.21
N LEU A 894 25.35 43.13 0.27
CA LEU A 894 25.47 42.11 -0.78
C LEU A 894 24.19 41.29 -0.90
N ASP A 895 23.67 40.79 0.23
CA ASP A 895 22.41 40.03 0.33
C ASP A 895 21.21 40.79 -0.28
N SER A 896 21.22 42.12 -0.24
CA SER A 896 20.12 42.98 -0.73
C SER A 896 20.35 43.61 -2.11
N SER A 897 21.59 43.58 -2.63
CA SER A 897 21.93 44.10 -3.97
C SER A 897 22.06 43.01 -5.04
N ALA A 898 22.49 41.79 -4.68
CA ALA A 898 22.49 40.62 -5.57
C ALA A 898 21.10 40.36 -6.19
N ALA A 899 20.04 40.63 -5.44
CA ALA A 899 18.64 40.54 -5.87
C ALA A 899 18.24 41.47 -7.04
N LYS A 900 19.12 42.35 -7.54
CA LYS A 900 18.83 43.30 -8.63
C LYS A 900 19.82 43.28 -9.81
N ALA A 901 20.98 42.61 -9.70
CA ALA A 901 22.10 42.89 -10.60
C ALA A 901 23.02 41.70 -10.94
N SER A 902 22.51 40.65 -11.60
CA SER A 902 23.35 39.82 -12.48
C SER A 902 22.52 39.10 -13.56
N ASN A 903 23.15 38.86 -14.71
CA ASN A 903 22.65 37.98 -15.78
C ASN A 903 23.58 36.75 -15.96
N LYS A 904 24.33 36.40 -14.90
CA LYS A 904 25.33 35.32 -14.81
C LYS A 904 25.38 34.75 -13.38
N GLY A 905 24.95 33.50 -13.21
CA GLY A 905 25.12 32.73 -11.96
C GLY A 905 24.17 33.13 -10.82
N PRO A 906 23.34 32.21 -10.29
CA PRO A 906 22.50 32.48 -9.13
C PRO A 906 23.24 32.16 -7.83
N ALA A 907 23.72 33.20 -7.15
CA ALA A 907 24.13 33.13 -5.75
C ALA A 907 23.31 34.15 -4.96
N THR A 908 22.24 33.69 -4.32
CA THR A 908 21.30 34.53 -3.58
C THR A 908 20.85 33.78 -2.34
N GLY A 909 20.97 34.40 -1.16
CA GLY A 909 20.73 33.74 0.14
C GLY A 909 21.99 33.18 0.77
N THR A 910 23.04 33.99 0.80
CA THR A 910 24.38 33.64 1.28
C THR A 910 24.46 33.57 2.81
N THR A 911 25.09 32.52 3.33
CA THR A 911 25.49 32.40 4.73
C THR A 911 26.93 32.87 4.84
N HIS A 912 27.15 34.05 5.42
CA HIS A 912 28.49 34.61 5.60
C HIS A 912 29.14 34.06 6.88
N ILE A 913 30.36 33.54 6.75
CA ILE A 913 31.14 32.96 7.85
C ILE A 913 32.50 33.63 7.91
N PHE A 914 32.83 34.15 9.08
CA PHE A 914 33.98 35.00 9.33
C PHE A 914 35.13 34.17 9.89
N VAL A 915 36.34 34.45 9.41
CA VAL A 915 37.56 33.70 9.72
C VAL A 915 38.57 34.63 10.39
N ALA A 916 39.05 34.22 11.56
CA ALA A 916 40.14 34.86 12.27
C ALA A 916 41.34 33.91 12.42
N ILE A 917 42.55 34.44 12.24
CA ILE A 917 43.82 33.72 12.37
C ILE A 917 44.68 34.47 13.38
N ASP A 918 45.19 33.75 14.38
CA ASP A 918 46.05 34.27 15.46
C ASP A 918 45.50 35.51 16.19
N GLY A 919 44.17 35.59 16.30
CA GLY A 919 43.47 36.68 16.99
C GLY A 919 43.22 37.94 16.15
N LYS A 920 43.58 37.94 14.86
CA LYS A 920 43.14 38.95 13.89
C LYS A 920 42.01 38.41 13.01
N TYR A 921 41.09 39.27 12.58
CA TYR A 921 40.25 38.99 11.41
C TYR A 921 41.14 38.76 10.15
N SER A 922 40.68 37.90 9.23
CA SER A 922 41.46 37.53 8.03
C SER A 922 40.64 37.47 6.73
N GLY A 923 39.32 37.38 6.84
CA GLY A 923 38.40 37.28 5.71
C GLY A 923 37.07 36.62 6.08
N HIS A 924 36.17 36.51 5.12
CA HIS A 924 34.93 35.75 5.24
C HIS A 924 34.62 34.93 3.99
N LEU A 925 33.84 33.86 4.18
CA LEU A 925 33.34 32.97 3.14
C LEU A 925 31.83 33.13 3.01
N SER A 926 31.35 33.29 1.78
CA SER A 926 29.94 33.35 1.44
C SER A 926 29.50 31.98 0.92
N LEU A 927 28.82 31.21 1.77
CA LEU A 927 28.29 29.88 1.44
C LEU A 927 26.86 30.00 0.90
N ALA A 928 26.52 29.28 -0.17
CA ALA A 928 25.14 29.14 -0.63
C ALA A 928 24.77 27.67 -0.85
N ASP A 929 23.49 27.36 -0.68
CA ASP A 929 22.91 26.05 -1.03
C ASP A 929 22.51 26.06 -2.51
N SER A 930 23.06 25.12 -3.28
CA SER A 930 23.01 25.18 -4.74
C SER A 930 21.64 24.78 -5.29
N ILE A 931 21.02 25.66 -6.10
CA ILE A 931 19.71 25.40 -6.74
C ILE A 931 19.85 24.31 -7.81
N LYS A 932 18.92 23.34 -7.85
CA LYS A 932 18.96 22.24 -8.82
C LYS A 932 18.82 22.72 -10.26
N GLU A 933 19.52 22.05 -11.17
CA GLU A 933 19.41 22.34 -12.60
C GLU A 933 17.97 22.13 -13.10
N GLY A 934 17.39 23.18 -13.69
CA GLY A 934 16.03 23.14 -14.22
C GLY A 934 14.91 23.39 -13.22
N ALA A 935 15.20 23.65 -11.92
CA ALA A 935 14.17 24.01 -10.93
C ALA A 935 13.31 25.21 -11.38
N ALA A 936 13.97 26.29 -11.85
CA ALA A 936 13.29 27.49 -12.37
C ALA A 936 12.46 27.22 -13.64
N ALA A 937 12.84 26.19 -14.42
CA ALA A 937 12.11 25.79 -15.62
C ALA A 937 10.91 24.91 -15.26
N ALA A 938 11.02 24.07 -14.23
CA ALA A 938 9.91 23.30 -13.67
C ALA A 938 8.83 24.21 -13.07
N ILE A 939 9.21 25.26 -12.35
CA ILE A 939 8.25 26.26 -11.84
C ILE A 939 7.61 27.07 -12.97
N SER A 940 8.38 27.46 -14.00
CA SER A 940 7.81 28.06 -15.21
C SER A 940 6.81 27.12 -15.91
N ALA A 941 7.07 25.81 -15.94
CA ALA A 941 6.15 24.81 -16.47
C ALA A 941 4.89 24.62 -15.62
N LEU A 942 5.00 24.69 -14.28
CA LEU A 942 3.85 24.67 -13.37
C LEU A 942 2.96 25.91 -13.53
N HIS A 943 3.53 27.10 -13.68
CA HIS A 943 2.77 28.32 -14.00
C HIS A 943 2.08 28.20 -15.37
N LYS A 944 2.75 27.63 -16.38
CA LYS A 944 2.13 27.33 -17.70
C LYS A 944 1.01 26.28 -17.60
N LEU A 945 1.01 25.40 -16.60
CA LEU A 945 -0.09 24.47 -16.27
C LEU A 945 -1.23 25.12 -15.45
N GLY A 946 -1.12 26.41 -15.12
CA GLY A 946 -2.10 27.15 -14.31
C GLY A 946 -2.05 26.80 -12.81
N VAL A 947 -0.92 26.31 -12.31
CA VAL A 947 -0.72 25.90 -10.92
C VAL A 947 0.10 26.96 -10.18
N LYS A 948 -0.40 27.43 -9.03
CA LYS A 948 0.33 28.33 -8.13
C LYS A 948 1.49 27.59 -7.46
N THR A 949 2.55 28.31 -7.11
CA THR A 949 3.70 27.76 -6.37
C THR A 949 3.99 28.61 -5.13
N ALA A 950 4.40 27.95 -4.05
CA ALA A 950 4.87 28.55 -2.80
C ALA A 950 6.13 27.84 -2.28
N ILE A 951 6.97 28.54 -1.52
CA ILE A 951 8.02 27.91 -0.69
C ILE A 951 7.56 27.90 0.76
N VAL A 952 7.72 26.75 1.42
CA VAL A 952 7.78 26.65 2.88
C VAL A 952 9.21 26.22 3.25
N THR A 953 9.83 26.83 4.27
CA THR A 953 11.17 26.44 4.73
C THR A 953 11.41 26.84 6.19
N GLY A 954 12.33 26.13 6.85
CA GLY A 954 12.89 26.52 8.15
C GLY A 954 13.93 27.65 8.05
N ASP A 955 14.48 27.91 6.86
CA ASP A 955 15.55 28.89 6.63
C ASP A 955 15.12 30.34 6.90
N GLN A 956 16.13 31.22 7.04
CA GLN A 956 15.96 32.66 7.24
C GLN A 956 15.22 33.31 6.04
N ARG A 957 14.40 34.33 6.32
CA ARG A 957 13.55 34.98 5.31
C ARG A 957 14.31 35.60 4.13
N SER A 958 15.53 36.09 4.34
CA SER A 958 16.43 36.60 3.29
C SER A 958 16.77 35.50 2.28
N THR A 959 17.20 34.33 2.76
CA THR A 959 17.50 33.13 1.96
C THR A 959 16.27 32.63 1.22
N ALA A 960 15.11 32.54 1.89
CA ALA A 960 13.88 32.05 1.28
C ALA A 960 13.39 32.95 0.14
N LEU A 961 13.39 34.28 0.33
CA LEU A 961 13.03 35.24 -0.72
C LEU A 961 14.04 35.25 -1.88
N SER A 962 15.32 35.07 -1.56
CA SER A 962 16.41 34.99 -2.53
C SER A 962 16.30 33.79 -3.47
N VAL A 963 15.97 32.60 -2.93
CA VAL A 963 15.71 31.40 -3.74
C VAL A 963 14.39 31.56 -4.51
N ALA A 964 13.34 32.09 -3.88
CA ALA A 964 12.06 32.34 -4.55
C ALA A 964 12.23 33.23 -5.79
N ALA A 965 12.99 34.33 -5.69
CA ALA A 965 13.29 35.24 -6.80
C ALA A 965 14.09 34.54 -7.92
N ALA A 966 15.07 33.72 -7.59
CA ALA A 966 15.89 32.99 -8.58
C ALA A 966 15.10 31.90 -9.34
N VAL A 967 14.10 31.29 -8.69
CA VAL A 967 13.27 30.22 -9.28
C VAL A 967 11.96 30.75 -9.89
N GLY A 968 11.60 32.01 -9.62
CA GLY A 968 10.44 32.71 -10.20
C GLY A 968 9.15 32.62 -9.38
N ILE A 969 9.23 32.33 -8.08
CA ILE A 969 8.10 32.29 -7.14
C ILE A 969 7.82 33.73 -6.63
N PRO A 970 6.54 34.18 -6.58
CA PRO A 970 6.21 35.51 -6.09
C PRO A 970 6.38 35.63 -4.56
N PRO A 971 6.83 36.79 -4.04
CA PRO A 971 7.25 36.96 -2.64
C PRO A 971 6.13 36.83 -1.60
N GLU A 972 4.86 37.02 -2.01
CA GLU A 972 3.68 36.75 -1.18
C GLU A 972 3.51 35.26 -0.82
N ASN A 973 4.08 34.34 -1.61
CA ASN A 973 3.97 32.89 -1.43
C ASN A 973 5.23 32.28 -0.78
N VAL A 974 5.94 33.03 0.07
CA VAL A 974 7.21 32.61 0.69
C VAL A 974 7.10 32.59 2.21
N TYR A 975 7.05 31.38 2.77
CA TYR A 975 6.93 31.11 4.20
C TYR A 975 8.27 30.59 4.73
N ALA A 976 8.88 31.35 5.64
CA ALA A 976 10.25 31.14 6.13
C ALA A 976 10.30 31.11 7.66
N GLY A 977 11.31 30.49 8.25
CA GLY A 977 11.43 30.30 9.70
C GLY A 977 10.36 29.36 10.30
N MET A 978 9.89 28.36 9.54
CA MET A 978 8.80 27.46 9.94
C MET A 978 9.30 26.17 10.58
N SER A 979 8.81 25.85 11.78
CA SER A 979 8.92 24.51 12.39
C SER A 979 8.02 23.50 11.67
N PRO A 980 8.25 22.17 11.83
CA PRO A 980 7.42 21.13 11.20
C PRO A 980 5.90 21.30 11.42
N ASP A 981 5.50 21.64 12.65
CA ASP A 981 4.09 21.85 13.02
C ASP A 981 3.50 23.06 12.30
N ARG A 982 4.29 24.14 12.16
CA ARG A 982 3.89 25.31 11.37
C ARG A 982 3.83 25.02 9.87
N LYS A 983 4.60 24.06 9.33
CA LYS A 983 4.41 23.61 7.94
C LYS A 983 3.02 23.01 7.73
N GLN A 984 2.52 22.20 8.69
CA GLN A 984 1.15 21.69 8.66
C GLN A 984 0.11 22.82 8.77
N GLU A 985 0.33 23.78 9.66
CA GLU A 985 -0.58 24.91 9.87
C GLU A 985 -0.73 25.76 8.60
N ILE A 986 0.38 26.09 7.93
CA ILE A 986 0.37 26.82 6.65
C ILE A 986 -0.36 26.03 5.55
N ILE A 987 -0.18 24.70 5.47
CA ILE A 987 -0.92 23.87 4.51
C ILE A 987 -2.43 23.95 4.76
N LYS A 988 -2.88 23.83 6.02
CA LYS A 988 -4.29 23.98 6.40
C LYS A 988 -4.83 25.38 6.07
N GLN A 989 -4.08 26.45 6.37
CA GLN A 989 -4.46 27.82 6.02
C GLN A 989 -4.61 28.04 4.52
N ILE A 990 -3.88 27.31 3.67
CA ILE A 990 -4.03 27.36 2.20
C ILE A 990 -5.25 26.51 1.75
N GLN A 991 -5.48 25.34 2.36
CA GLN A 991 -6.68 24.52 2.11
C GLN A 991 -7.98 25.24 2.51
N GLU A 992 -7.97 25.99 3.61
CA GLU A 992 -9.11 26.83 4.06
C GLU A 992 -9.46 27.96 3.09
N GLN A 993 -8.51 28.40 2.24
CA GLN A 993 -8.76 29.34 1.15
C GLN A 993 -9.47 28.69 -0.06
N GLY A 994 -9.72 27.38 -0.02
CA GLY A 994 -10.36 26.61 -1.10
C GLY A 994 -9.41 26.14 -2.19
N GLU A 995 -8.10 26.25 -1.98
CA GLU A 995 -7.07 25.71 -2.87
C GLU A 995 -6.83 24.21 -2.57
N VAL A 996 -6.60 23.40 -3.60
CA VAL A 996 -6.22 21.98 -3.44
C VAL A 996 -4.70 21.91 -3.42
N VAL A 997 -4.14 21.51 -2.28
CA VAL A 997 -2.70 21.66 -1.98
C VAL A 997 -1.96 20.35 -2.20
N ALA A 998 -0.93 20.39 -3.04
CA ALA A 998 0.10 19.35 -3.08
C ALA A 998 1.38 19.85 -2.40
N MET A 999 1.91 19.08 -1.45
CA MET A 999 3.19 19.36 -0.79
C MET A 999 4.31 18.55 -1.46
N VAL A 1000 5.47 19.17 -1.70
CA VAL A 1000 6.68 18.50 -2.20
C VAL A 1000 7.78 18.63 -1.15
N GLY A 1001 8.33 17.51 -0.68
CA GLY A 1001 9.39 17.49 0.32
C GLY A 1001 10.11 16.14 0.39
N ASP A 1002 11.22 16.09 1.12
CA ASP A 1002 12.08 14.91 1.20
C ASP A 1002 12.65 14.62 2.61
N GLY A 1003 12.57 15.59 3.53
CA GLY A 1003 13.03 15.41 4.91
C GLY A 1003 12.01 14.77 5.84
N ILE A 1004 12.48 14.18 6.95
CA ILE A 1004 11.63 13.67 8.04
C ILE A 1004 10.67 14.78 8.52
N ASN A 1005 11.20 16.01 8.61
CA ASN A 1005 10.49 17.26 8.95
C ASN A 1005 9.30 17.59 8.05
N ASP A 1006 9.22 17.00 6.85
CA ASP A 1006 8.17 17.24 5.87
C ASP A 1006 7.09 16.16 5.89
N SER A 1007 7.38 14.96 6.42
CA SER A 1007 6.42 13.85 6.52
C SER A 1007 5.07 14.25 7.16
N PRO A 1008 5.03 15.04 8.26
CA PRO A 1008 3.78 15.50 8.85
C PRO A 1008 3.02 16.48 7.93
N ALA A 1009 3.74 17.27 7.13
CA ALA A 1009 3.19 18.23 6.17
C ALA A 1009 2.66 17.52 4.90
N LEU A 1010 3.42 16.54 4.38
CA LEU A 1010 3.03 15.66 3.28
C LEU A 1010 1.72 14.92 3.57
N ALA A 1011 1.55 14.38 4.78
CA ALA A 1011 0.34 13.70 5.22
C ALA A 1011 -0.86 14.65 5.51
N THR A 1012 -0.64 15.96 5.62
CA THR A 1012 -1.69 16.98 5.85
C THR A 1012 -2.22 17.58 4.54
N ALA A 1013 -1.38 17.61 3.50
CA ALA A 1013 -1.77 18.08 2.17
C ALA A 1013 -2.87 17.19 1.55
N ASP A 1014 -3.58 17.71 0.55
CA ASP A 1014 -4.47 16.86 -0.26
C ASP A 1014 -3.68 15.76 -0.98
N ILE A 1015 -2.40 16.03 -1.25
CA ILE A 1015 -1.45 15.12 -1.89
C ILE A 1015 -0.04 15.37 -1.33
N GLY A 1016 0.58 14.34 -0.77
CA GLY A 1016 2.03 14.35 -0.52
C GLY A 1016 2.81 13.93 -1.78
N ILE A 1017 3.90 14.62 -2.11
CA ILE A 1017 4.85 14.24 -3.16
C ILE A 1017 6.25 14.15 -2.55
N ALA A 1018 6.82 12.95 -2.51
CA ALA A 1018 8.19 12.71 -2.05
C ALA A 1018 9.14 12.41 -3.20
N MET A 1019 10.44 12.67 -2.98
CA MET A 1019 11.51 12.14 -3.82
C MET A 1019 12.00 10.79 -3.28
N ALA A 1020 12.49 9.91 -4.14
CA ALA A 1020 13.08 8.62 -3.74
C ALA A 1020 14.44 8.74 -3.03
N SER A 1021 15.06 9.92 -3.03
CA SER A 1021 16.19 10.26 -2.15
C SER A 1021 15.76 10.74 -0.76
N GLY A 1022 14.46 10.96 -0.56
CA GLY A 1022 13.91 11.37 0.73
C GLY A 1022 13.90 10.23 1.74
N THR A 1023 13.68 10.60 3.00
CA THR A 1023 13.65 9.62 4.08
C THR A 1023 12.46 8.67 3.98
N ASP A 1024 12.61 7.44 4.47
CA ASP A 1024 11.59 6.39 4.34
C ASP A 1024 10.22 6.81 4.93
N VAL A 1025 10.22 7.63 5.99
CA VAL A 1025 9.01 8.23 6.59
C VAL A 1025 8.30 9.21 5.64
N ALA A 1026 9.06 10.03 4.92
CA ALA A 1026 8.51 10.95 3.91
C ALA A 1026 8.01 10.18 2.67
N MET A 1027 8.72 9.13 2.26
CA MET A 1027 8.28 8.23 1.20
C MET A 1027 7.00 7.46 1.58
N GLU A 1028 6.83 7.04 2.84
CA GLU A 1028 5.59 6.38 3.30
C GLU A 1028 4.42 7.38 3.41
N ALA A 1029 4.66 8.60 3.93
CA ALA A 1029 3.64 9.64 4.08
C ALA A 1029 3.12 10.23 2.75
N ALA A 1030 3.90 10.18 1.66
CA ALA A 1030 3.51 10.78 0.38
C ALA A 1030 2.55 9.91 -0.45
N ASP A 1031 1.64 10.53 -1.21
CA ASP A 1031 0.78 9.90 -2.22
C ASP A 1031 1.50 9.63 -3.55
N ILE A 1032 2.54 10.40 -3.86
CA ILE A 1032 3.33 10.29 -5.10
C ILE A 1032 4.82 10.21 -4.72
N VAL A 1033 5.56 9.28 -5.34
CA VAL A 1033 7.01 9.16 -5.15
C VAL A 1033 7.72 9.30 -6.49
N LEU A 1034 8.72 10.18 -6.53
CA LEU A 1034 9.49 10.51 -7.73
C LEU A 1034 10.86 9.83 -7.70
N MET A 1035 11.08 8.89 -8.61
CA MET A 1035 12.30 8.06 -8.65
C MET A 1035 13.56 8.82 -9.08
N ARG A 1036 13.41 9.98 -9.72
CA ARG A 1036 14.50 10.85 -10.14
C ARG A 1036 14.55 12.10 -9.25
N PRO A 1037 15.38 12.13 -8.20
CA PRO A 1037 15.47 13.28 -7.28
C PRO A 1037 16.16 14.50 -7.92
N THR A 1038 16.82 14.31 -9.06
CA THR A 1038 17.59 15.31 -9.81
C THR A 1038 16.72 16.16 -10.74
N ASP A 1039 15.70 15.59 -11.40
CA ASP A 1039 14.86 16.31 -12.39
C ASP A 1039 13.51 16.77 -11.83
N LEU A 1040 13.44 18.03 -11.40
CA LEU A 1040 12.19 18.64 -10.91
C LEU A 1040 11.09 18.77 -11.97
N MET A 1041 11.40 18.65 -13.27
CA MET A 1041 10.37 18.62 -14.32
C MET A 1041 9.50 17.35 -14.28
N VAL A 1042 9.88 16.33 -13.49
CA VAL A 1042 9.00 15.18 -13.23
C VAL A 1042 7.71 15.62 -12.50
N ILE A 1043 7.74 16.69 -11.69
CA ILE A 1043 6.55 17.23 -10.99
C ILE A 1043 5.48 17.74 -11.97
N PRO A 1044 5.73 18.71 -12.88
CA PRO A 1044 4.75 19.12 -13.89
C PRO A 1044 4.39 17.99 -14.87
N ALA A 1045 5.32 17.05 -15.14
CA ALA A 1045 5.02 15.88 -15.96
C ALA A 1045 4.02 14.92 -15.29
N ALA A 1046 4.09 14.72 -13.97
CA ALA A 1046 3.13 13.92 -13.20
C ALA A 1046 1.73 14.55 -13.20
N LEU A 1047 1.64 15.88 -13.10
CA LEU A 1047 0.37 16.60 -13.24
C LEU A 1047 -0.23 16.47 -14.65
N ASP A 1048 0.58 16.63 -15.72
CA ASP A 1048 0.10 16.46 -17.10
C ASP A 1048 -0.34 15.01 -17.37
N LEU A 1049 0.47 14.02 -17.01
CA LEU A 1049 0.14 12.60 -17.12
C LEU A 1049 -1.19 12.29 -16.45
N THR A 1050 -1.40 12.77 -15.22
CA THR A 1050 -2.61 12.49 -14.47
C THR A 1050 -3.84 13.19 -15.06
N ARG A 1051 -3.70 14.46 -15.49
CA ARG A 1051 -4.73 15.18 -16.26
C ARG A 1051 -5.04 14.47 -17.60
N TYR A 1052 -4.04 13.88 -18.26
CA TYR A 1052 -4.17 13.13 -19.51
C TYR A 1052 -4.90 11.79 -19.31
N ILE A 1053 -4.59 11.04 -18.25
CA ILE A 1053 -5.30 9.81 -17.83
C ILE A 1053 -6.77 10.12 -17.55
N PHE A 1054 -7.07 11.15 -16.75
CA PHE A 1054 -8.47 11.50 -16.47
C PHE A 1054 -9.23 12.04 -17.68
N ARG A 1055 -8.56 12.75 -18.61
CA ARG A 1055 -9.17 13.11 -19.90
C ARG A 1055 -9.49 11.85 -20.72
N ARG A 1056 -8.63 10.82 -20.67
CA ARG A 1056 -8.87 9.52 -21.31
C ARG A 1056 -10.04 8.77 -20.67
N ILE A 1057 -10.14 8.72 -19.34
CA ILE A 1057 -11.26 8.12 -18.59
C ILE A 1057 -12.58 8.82 -18.99
N LYS A 1058 -12.64 10.16 -18.92
CA LYS A 1058 -13.83 10.94 -19.30
C LYS A 1058 -14.25 10.70 -20.75
N LEU A 1059 -13.28 10.63 -21.67
CA LEU A 1059 -13.53 10.31 -23.08
C LEU A 1059 -14.06 8.89 -23.27
N ASN A 1060 -13.46 7.89 -22.63
CA ASN A 1060 -13.91 6.49 -22.69
C ASN A 1060 -15.35 6.33 -22.14
N LEU A 1061 -15.64 6.97 -21.00
CA LEU A 1061 -16.97 6.99 -20.39
C LEU A 1061 -18.00 7.66 -21.31
N ALA A 1062 -17.63 8.79 -21.93
CA ALA A 1062 -18.49 9.48 -22.89
C ALA A 1062 -18.79 8.64 -24.13
N TRP A 1063 -17.81 7.93 -24.71
CA TRP A 1063 -18.04 6.99 -25.81
C TRP A 1063 -18.99 5.86 -25.41
N ALA A 1064 -18.76 5.20 -24.27
CA ALA A 1064 -19.61 4.12 -23.77
C ALA A 1064 -21.07 4.59 -23.58
N CYS A 1065 -21.29 5.76 -22.97
CA CYS A 1065 -22.60 6.36 -22.82
C CYS A 1065 -23.23 6.77 -24.17
N MET A 1066 -22.45 7.31 -25.11
CA MET A 1066 -22.95 7.76 -26.42
C MET A 1066 -23.43 6.58 -27.29
N TYR A 1067 -22.67 5.47 -27.32
CA TYR A 1067 -23.12 4.25 -27.99
C TYR A 1067 -24.47 3.77 -27.44
N ASN A 1068 -24.60 3.70 -26.11
CA ASN A 1068 -25.83 3.26 -25.46
C ASN A 1068 -27.00 4.23 -25.74
N LEU A 1069 -26.77 5.54 -25.66
CA LEU A 1069 -27.79 6.57 -25.90
C LEU A 1069 -28.33 6.57 -27.34
N ILE A 1070 -27.48 6.32 -28.34
CA ILE A 1070 -27.89 6.31 -29.76
C ILE A 1070 -28.55 4.98 -30.14
N GLY A 1071 -27.99 3.85 -29.72
CA GLY A 1071 -28.47 2.54 -30.16
C GLY A 1071 -29.68 2.00 -29.40
N LEU A 1072 -29.90 2.42 -28.14
CA LEU A 1072 -31.03 1.91 -27.34
C LEU A 1072 -32.39 2.30 -27.94
N PRO A 1073 -32.64 3.54 -28.42
CA PRO A 1073 -33.84 3.87 -29.18
C PRO A 1073 -34.04 3.06 -30.47
N ILE A 1074 -32.95 2.61 -31.12
CA ILE A 1074 -32.99 1.76 -32.31
C ILE A 1074 -33.34 0.31 -31.93
N ALA A 1075 -32.82 -0.20 -30.80
CA ALA A 1075 -33.18 -1.50 -30.24
C ALA A 1075 -34.63 -1.53 -29.72
N MET A 1076 -35.11 -0.44 -29.11
CA MET A 1076 -36.52 -0.23 -28.73
C MET A 1076 -37.46 -0.12 -29.94
N GLY A 1077 -36.93 -0.02 -31.16
CA GLY A 1077 -37.71 -0.01 -32.39
C GLY A 1077 -38.39 1.31 -32.73
N PHE A 1078 -38.01 2.45 -32.14
CA PHE A 1078 -38.59 3.76 -32.50
C PHE A 1078 -38.51 4.08 -34.00
N PHE A 1079 -37.49 3.55 -34.68
CA PHE A 1079 -37.26 3.73 -36.12
C PHE A 1079 -37.89 2.64 -37.01
N LEU A 1080 -38.70 1.72 -36.44
CA LEU A 1080 -39.45 0.70 -37.18
C LEU A 1080 -40.36 1.25 -38.30
N PRO A 1081 -41.02 2.43 -38.16
CA PRO A 1081 -41.79 3.03 -39.25
C PRO A 1081 -40.92 3.40 -40.48
N ILE A 1082 -39.63 3.65 -40.27
CA ILE A 1082 -38.63 3.96 -41.31
C ILE A 1082 -37.94 2.66 -41.80
N GLY A 1083 -38.15 1.53 -41.12
CA GLY A 1083 -37.62 0.20 -41.45
C GLY A 1083 -36.39 -0.21 -40.65
N PHE A 1084 -35.78 0.70 -39.89
CA PHE A 1084 -34.61 0.39 -39.07
C PHE A 1084 -34.99 -0.27 -37.75
N HIS A 1085 -34.36 -1.41 -37.47
CA HIS A 1085 -34.45 -2.14 -36.21
C HIS A 1085 -33.12 -2.86 -35.98
N MET A 1086 -32.76 -3.12 -34.72
CA MET A 1086 -31.52 -3.81 -34.37
C MET A 1086 -31.80 -5.28 -34.04
N HIS A 1087 -31.21 -6.21 -34.79
CA HIS A 1087 -31.26 -7.64 -34.43
C HIS A 1087 -30.36 -7.91 -33.21
N PRO A 1088 -30.71 -8.83 -32.28
CA PRO A 1088 -29.88 -9.11 -31.09
C PRO A 1088 -28.41 -9.46 -31.38
N MET A 1089 -28.10 -10.09 -32.53
CA MET A 1089 -26.71 -10.30 -32.96
C MET A 1089 -25.97 -8.98 -33.26
N MET A 1090 -26.63 -8.02 -33.91
CA MET A 1090 -26.05 -6.69 -34.18
C MET A 1090 -25.84 -5.91 -32.88
N ALA A 1091 -26.75 -6.07 -31.92
CA ALA A 1091 -26.62 -5.50 -30.59
C ALA A 1091 -25.38 -6.05 -29.84
N GLY A 1092 -25.20 -7.38 -29.85
CA GLY A 1092 -24.02 -8.04 -29.29
C GLY A 1092 -22.70 -7.64 -29.97
N PHE A 1093 -22.69 -7.53 -31.29
CA PHE A 1093 -21.52 -7.07 -32.05
C PHE A 1093 -21.19 -5.59 -31.77
N ALA A 1094 -22.19 -4.71 -31.66
CA ALA A 1094 -21.99 -3.32 -31.32
C ALA A 1094 -21.46 -3.14 -29.88
N MET A 1095 -21.96 -3.94 -28.93
CA MET A 1095 -21.45 -4.00 -27.55
C MET A 1095 -19.97 -4.44 -27.51
N ALA A 1096 -19.59 -5.45 -28.29
CA ALA A 1096 -18.20 -5.87 -28.42
C ALA A 1096 -17.33 -4.76 -29.03
N CYS A 1097 -17.76 -4.12 -30.11
CA CYS A 1097 -17.07 -2.98 -30.72
C CYS A 1097 -16.88 -1.80 -29.75
N SER A 1098 -17.91 -1.47 -28.96
CA SER A 1098 -17.84 -0.42 -27.93
C SER A 1098 -16.78 -0.75 -26.88
N SER A 1099 -16.77 -1.99 -26.37
CA SER A 1099 -15.81 -2.47 -25.37
C SER A 1099 -14.37 -2.48 -25.92
N VAL A 1100 -14.17 -2.95 -27.16
CA VAL A 1100 -12.88 -2.90 -27.86
C VAL A 1100 -12.41 -1.46 -28.07
N SER A 1101 -13.31 -0.53 -28.42
CA SER A 1101 -12.94 0.89 -28.62
C SER A 1101 -12.39 1.53 -27.35
N VAL A 1102 -12.96 1.20 -26.19
CA VAL A 1102 -12.52 1.66 -24.86
C VAL A 1102 -11.18 1.05 -24.45
N VAL A 1103 -10.96 -0.25 -24.67
CA VAL A 1103 -9.68 -0.92 -24.39
C VAL A 1103 -8.57 -0.36 -25.29
N VAL A 1104 -8.81 -0.20 -26.59
CA VAL A 1104 -7.84 0.39 -27.54
C VAL A 1104 -7.55 1.86 -27.19
N SER A 1105 -8.58 2.65 -26.87
CA SER A 1105 -8.41 4.03 -26.40
C SER A 1105 -7.55 4.10 -25.13
N SER A 1106 -7.72 3.16 -24.20
CA SER A 1106 -6.90 3.06 -22.98
C SER A 1106 -5.45 2.65 -23.28
N LEU A 1107 -5.23 1.70 -24.19
CA LEU A 1107 -3.88 1.30 -24.62
C LEU A 1107 -3.10 2.42 -25.31
N PHE A 1108 -3.77 3.41 -25.93
CA PHE A 1108 -3.11 4.61 -26.45
C PHE A 1108 -2.45 5.49 -25.36
N LEU A 1109 -2.67 5.23 -24.07
CA LEU A 1109 -1.87 5.84 -22.98
C LEU A 1109 -0.39 5.44 -23.05
N LYS A 1110 -0.05 4.26 -23.59
CA LYS A 1110 1.34 3.79 -23.79
C LYS A 1110 2.17 4.65 -24.77
N PHE A 1111 1.52 5.55 -25.51
CA PHE A 1111 2.19 6.52 -26.38
C PHE A 1111 2.26 7.93 -25.79
N TRP A 1112 1.86 8.13 -24.52
CA TRP A 1112 2.18 9.37 -23.81
C TRP A 1112 3.70 9.47 -23.65
N LYS A 1113 4.22 10.67 -23.89
CA LYS A 1113 5.58 11.10 -23.59
C LYS A 1113 5.49 12.53 -23.07
N ARG A 1114 6.45 12.92 -22.24
CA ARG A 1114 6.62 14.29 -21.73
C ARG A 1114 6.41 15.33 -22.85
N PRO A 1115 5.54 16.34 -22.66
CA PRO A 1115 5.25 17.33 -23.71
C PRO A 1115 6.47 18.17 -24.09
N ARG A 1116 6.74 18.31 -25.39
CA ARG A 1116 7.93 19.04 -25.90
C ARG A 1116 8.08 20.46 -25.39
N TRP A 1117 6.99 21.18 -25.13
CA TRP A 1117 7.04 22.55 -24.58
C TRP A 1117 7.66 22.61 -23.17
N MET A 1118 7.65 21.48 -22.45
CA MET A 1118 8.28 21.27 -21.14
C MET A 1118 9.80 21.09 -21.29
N ASP A 1119 10.26 20.51 -22.40
CA ASP A 1119 11.69 20.38 -22.72
C ASP A 1119 12.24 21.67 -23.37
N GLU A 1120 11.41 22.34 -24.18
CA GLU A 1120 11.68 23.68 -24.72
C GLU A 1120 11.83 24.71 -23.59
N THR A 1121 11.07 24.62 -22.49
CA THR A 1121 11.25 25.50 -21.32
C THR A 1121 12.54 25.24 -20.56
N ALA A 1122 12.98 23.98 -20.45
CA ALA A 1122 14.31 23.65 -19.93
C ALA A 1122 15.42 24.21 -20.83
N ALA A 1123 15.26 24.12 -22.16
CA ALA A 1123 16.24 24.62 -23.13
C ALA A 1123 16.29 26.16 -23.24
N GLU A 1124 15.15 26.83 -23.12
CA GLU A 1124 15.06 28.30 -23.07
C GLU A 1124 15.81 28.86 -21.86
N GLN A 1125 15.69 28.24 -20.68
CA GLN A 1125 16.40 28.68 -19.47
C GLN A 1125 17.85 28.19 -19.37
N ARG A 1126 18.19 27.01 -19.90
CA ARG A 1126 19.61 26.56 -20.02
C ARG A 1126 20.44 27.38 -21.03
N GLY A 1127 19.87 28.43 -21.64
CA GLY A 1127 20.63 29.46 -22.35
C GLY A 1127 21.11 29.05 -23.75
N GLY A 1128 20.37 28.18 -24.45
CA GLY A 1128 20.97 27.34 -25.49
C GLY A 1128 20.26 27.13 -26.83
N LEU A 1129 19.46 28.07 -27.38
CA LEU A 1129 19.30 28.28 -28.85
C LEU A 1129 18.20 29.31 -29.21
N ARG A 1130 18.60 30.49 -29.71
CA ARG A 1130 17.70 31.53 -30.24
C ARG A 1130 17.20 31.17 -31.66
N TRP A 1131 16.34 30.15 -31.81
CA TRP A 1131 15.85 29.74 -33.13
C TRP A 1131 14.97 30.85 -33.75
N ARG A 1132 15.47 31.42 -34.85
CA ARG A 1132 14.95 32.67 -35.42
C ARG A 1132 13.59 32.44 -36.09
N ARG A 1133 12.50 32.80 -35.39
CA ARG A 1133 11.08 32.65 -35.77
C ARG A 1133 10.78 33.18 -37.18
N GLY A 1134 10.95 32.34 -38.20
CA GLY A 1134 10.71 32.63 -39.60
C GLY A 1134 9.36 32.08 -40.06
N SER A 1135 8.36 32.95 -40.19
CA SER A 1135 7.05 32.59 -40.75
C SER A 1135 7.17 32.23 -42.23
N GLY A 1136 6.86 30.98 -42.62
CA GLY A 1136 6.79 30.60 -44.03
C GLY A 1136 6.63 29.09 -44.29
N ILE A 1137 5.65 28.75 -45.14
CA ILE A 1137 5.34 27.38 -45.60
C ILE A 1137 6.56 26.67 -46.23
N VAL A 1138 7.52 27.44 -46.75
CA VAL A 1138 8.78 26.96 -47.36
C VAL A 1138 9.64 26.13 -46.40
N GLY A 1139 9.57 26.35 -45.08
CA GLY A 1139 10.35 25.60 -44.10
C GLY A 1139 10.02 24.11 -44.09
N TRP A 1140 8.73 23.78 -44.07
CA TRP A 1140 8.20 22.40 -44.02
C TRP A 1140 8.63 21.54 -45.23
N VAL A 1141 8.73 22.17 -46.41
CA VAL A 1141 9.20 21.51 -47.64
C VAL A 1141 10.70 21.18 -47.58
N ARG A 1142 11.50 21.99 -46.89
CA ARG A 1142 12.95 21.73 -46.75
C ARG A 1142 13.25 20.65 -45.71
N GLU A 1143 12.48 20.62 -44.63
CA GLU A 1143 12.60 19.65 -43.54
C GLU A 1143 12.20 18.22 -43.98
N THR A 1144 11.15 18.12 -44.80
CA THR A 1144 10.72 16.83 -45.37
C THR A 1144 11.74 16.22 -46.35
N LEU A 1145 12.49 17.02 -47.12
CA LEU A 1145 13.59 16.50 -47.95
C LEU A 1145 14.86 16.14 -47.14
N GLY A 1146 15.15 16.83 -46.04
CA GLY A 1146 16.33 16.55 -45.20
C GLY A 1146 16.34 15.14 -44.60
N ARG A 1147 15.16 14.58 -44.34
CA ARG A 1147 14.91 13.30 -43.64
C ARG A 1147 15.51 12.04 -44.29
N ARG A 1148 16.14 12.13 -45.47
CA ARG A 1148 16.73 10.98 -46.19
C ARG A 1148 18.25 10.79 -46.01
N ARG A 1149 18.96 11.69 -45.32
CA ARG A 1149 20.44 11.62 -45.19
C ARG A 1149 20.99 11.34 -43.78
N ALA A 1150 20.29 11.75 -42.73
CA ALA A 1150 20.72 11.58 -41.33
C ALA A 1150 20.16 10.29 -40.69
N LYS A 1151 20.46 9.13 -41.27
CA LYS A 1151 20.03 7.83 -40.71
C LYS A 1151 21.09 6.74 -40.88
N LYS A 1152 22.34 7.03 -40.46
CA LYS A 1152 23.46 6.09 -40.58
C LYS A 1152 24.48 6.08 -39.44
N GLU A 1153 24.40 7.01 -38.49
CA GLU A 1153 25.32 7.13 -37.34
C GLU A 1153 24.51 7.42 -36.08
N GLU A 1154 23.82 6.40 -35.58
CA GLU A 1154 23.25 6.32 -34.22
C GLU A 1154 22.96 4.84 -33.94
N GLY A 1155 23.78 4.23 -33.07
CA GLY A 1155 23.89 2.78 -32.89
C GLY A 1155 22.80 2.15 -32.02
N TYR A 1156 21.54 2.31 -32.37
CA TYR A 1156 20.44 1.67 -31.61
C TYR A 1156 20.27 0.20 -32.00
N VAL A 1157 20.75 -0.71 -31.13
CA VAL A 1157 20.48 -2.15 -31.20
C VAL A 1157 19.29 -2.46 -30.28
N PRO A 1158 18.12 -2.90 -30.80
CA PRO A 1158 17.00 -3.31 -29.96
C PRO A 1158 17.30 -4.66 -29.29
N LEU A 1159 17.09 -4.75 -27.98
CA LEU A 1159 17.19 -5.99 -27.20
C LEU A 1159 15.93 -6.87 -27.39
N GLU A 1160 15.74 -7.34 -28.62
CA GLU A 1160 14.81 -8.42 -28.97
C GLU A 1160 15.61 -9.54 -29.67
N ASN A 1161 16.23 -10.44 -28.88
CA ASN A 1161 16.66 -11.82 -29.21
C ASN A 1161 17.65 -12.37 -28.16
N ILE A 1162 17.17 -12.75 -26.98
CA ILE A 1162 17.93 -13.56 -25.99
C ILE A 1162 17.10 -14.76 -25.45
N GLU A 1163 15.77 -14.75 -25.56
CA GLU A 1163 14.89 -15.86 -25.12
C GLU A 1163 14.90 -17.11 -26.05
N THR A 1164 15.97 -17.35 -26.83
CA THR A 1164 16.07 -18.49 -27.77
C THR A 1164 17.47 -19.12 -27.87
N GLU A 1165 18.17 -19.34 -26.76
CA GLU A 1165 19.24 -20.36 -26.68
C GLU A 1165 19.50 -20.84 -25.22
N ALA A 1166 18.49 -21.52 -24.65
CA ALA A 1166 18.54 -22.29 -23.41
C ALA A 1166 17.48 -23.41 -23.45
#